data_AF-A0A077YFI0-F1
#
_entry.id   AF-A0A077YFI0-F1
#
_cell.length_a   1.000
_cell.length_b   1.000
_cell.length_c   1.000
_cell.angle_alpha   90.00
_cell.angle_beta   90.00
_cell.angle_gamma   90.00
#
_symmetry.space_group_name_H-M   'P 1'
#
loop_
_entity.id
_entity.type
_entity.pdbx_description
1 polymer ?
#
loop_
_entity_poly.entity_id
_entity_poly.type
_entity_poly.pdbx_seq_one_letter_code
_entity_poly.pdbx_strand_id
1 'polypeptide(L)'
;KSINNVKNSTDENSLLNILNQTKQMYENIVSKTYNSYKYDAENIFINIPKLANSLNIQIKSSSGIDLFKNINIAILPYLDSQKKDTLTFIPSPQKTSETYTKISDSYNTLLDILKRSQELQKKEQKTLNLILENRRLYEKVQATNELKDTLSDLKNKKEHILNEVKLLLHKSNELNKLSCNSQNYDTILESSKYDKIKENSNNYEQEKKKLGINFDVTAMEEKFNNDIKVIEELENNYDSSEENNNILQSKQKLKELTNAFNTEIKKIEDQIIEKNDLINKLIEKRKQCLLFTYTTLIETLKSKVTNYSEFIESATKFSKEFLKYIDDTSNSLSNDIETLHIKYDLNQTNKYVTSMFADATNDNNNLIEKGKEATQIINNLTNLFTIDSNNIDADTLHNNKLQIIYFDSELHKSIESIKQLYKKMYAFKLLNIAHINGKYFDISKEFDNILQLQKHKLTENLNNLNQIDQYISDKKNQFLHALNETTNPNLNTLKEIYHDIVNYENQIDEIKNISNKENENITLYIDTITKLTEKVQNILDYVTTYENNNNIIKQHIQDNDENHVSQIKDNLKKTIQSFQEILNKIDEIKVQFYGNNNINSIITTISQNVNDVKNNFSKDLTIENGLIQIQKSLEDIQNSTYEIRNEQITKFVNTIRNYVEQQTNKIQNNPNKDEIDDIIEKIINYNKELAIKIPIVIDNQNNVTSIISRINKVINLIESEHSNNNNVSYNVAIKHIENANNIILDLNRNKNMLNNLMQENLNIINDLKNKKQEIENRNNLHTINRQQEITQTEHVNNTYHHAVNDTNNINQNHQYSSSDKKGSSKTRDAGNSVRYAGAIAFALVGCYIIIRIKEKRDKNEMEFDKSKGFYDDGENGLFEREDEVIEVYMDEDL
;
A
#
# COMPACT_ATOMS: atom_id res chain seq x y z
N LYS A 1 -6.62 91.11 -87.57
CA LYS A 1 -5.96 91.61 -86.34
C LYS A 1 -5.18 90.51 -85.58
N SER A 2 -5.57 89.23 -85.67
CA SER A 2 -4.99 88.10 -84.92
C SER A 2 -3.48 87.84 -85.10
N ILE A 3 -3.00 87.78 -86.34
CA ILE A 3 -1.68 87.18 -86.67
C ILE A 3 -0.45 87.96 -86.14
N ASN A 4 -0.58 89.22 -85.72
CA ASN A 4 0.56 90.03 -85.25
C ASN A 4 0.92 89.85 -83.75
N ASN A 5 0.11 89.14 -82.95
CA ASN A 5 0.18 89.16 -81.48
C ASN A 5 0.58 87.80 -80.86
N VAL A 6 1.42 87.03 -81.55
CA VAL A 6 1.70 85.61 -81.24
C VAL A 6 2.88 85.42 -80.29
N LYS A 7 3.75 86.43 -80.11
CA LYS A 7 5.10 86.32 -79.50
C LYS A 7 5.16 85.77 -78.06
N ASN A 8 4.03 85.65 -77.37
CA ASN A 8 3.95 85.16 -75.98
C ASN A 8 3.09 83.88 -75.85
N SER A 9 2.73 83.20 -76.95
CA SER A 9 1.94 81.96 -76.90
C SER A 9 2.83 80.77 -76.53
N THR A 10 2.38 79.97 -75.56
CA THR A 10 3.06 78.75 -75.08
C THR A 10 2.34 77.45 -75.47
N ASP A 11 1.15 77.52 -76.07
CA ASP A 11 0.45 76.35 -76.60
C ASP A 11 0.99 75.99 -78.00
N GLU A 12 1.63 74.83 -78.08
CA GLU A 12 2.18 74.23 -79.29
C GLU A 12 1.12 74.02 -80.39
N ASN A 13 -0.10 73.60 -80.03
CA ASN A 13 -1.17 73.35 -80.99
C ASN A 13 -1.74 74.65 -81.56
N SER A 14 -1.93 75.68 -80.72
CA SER A 14 -2.26 77.03 -81.17
C SER A 14 -1.16 77.59 -82.09
N LEU A 15 0.12 77.45 -81.72
CA LEU A 15 1.26 77.90 -82.54
C LEU A 15 1.30 77.20 -83.91
N LEU A 16 1.11 75.88 -83.96
CA LEU A 16 1.06 75.12 -85.21
C LEU A 16 -0.10 75.57 -86.12
N ASN A 17 -1.28 75.78 -85.52
CA ASN A 17 -2.45 76.30 -86.24
C ASN A 17 -2.22 77.72 -86.77
N ILE A 18 -1.62 78.61 -85.97
CA ILE A 18 -1.28 79.98 -86.37
C ILE A 18 -0.22 79.99 -87.48
N LEU A 19 0.82 79.15 -87.38
CA LEU A 19 1.82 78.97 -88.43
C LEU A 19 1.17 78.54 -89.75
N ASN A 20 0.25 77.58 -89.71
CA ASN A 20 -0.45 77.10 -90.90
C ASN A 20 -1.43 78.14 -91.47
N GLN A 21 -2.16 78.90 -90.63
CA GLN A 21 -2.94 80.06 -91.07
C GLN A 21 -2.06 81.15 -91.71
N THR A 22 -0.83 81.35 -91.22
CA THR A 22 0.10 82.34 -91.78
C THR A 22 0.62 81.90 -93.16
N LYS A 23 0.90 80.60 -93.36
CA LYS A 23 1.20 80.02 -94.68
C LYS A 23 0.05 80.22 -95.68
N GLN A 24 -1.18 79.86 -95.28
CA GLN A 24 -2.37 80.06 -96.10
C GLN A 24 -2.61 81.55 -96.43
N MET A 25 -2.29 82.47 -95.52
CA MET A 25 -2.36 83.90 -95.80
C MET A 25 -1.30 84.36 -96.81
N TYR A 26 -0.08 83.82 -96.78
CA TYR A 26 0.96 84.10 -97.77
C TYR A 26 0.55 83.60 -99.16
N GLU A 27 0.11 82.34 -99.26
CA GLU A 27 -0.43 81.74 -100.50
C GLU A 27 -1.57 82.57 -101.10
N ASN A 28 -2.47 83.10 -100.25
CA ASN A 28 -3.55 83.99 -100.66
C ASN A 28 -3.10 85.39 -101.13
N ILE A 29 -1.93 85.88 -100.71
CA ILE A 29 -1.37 87.16 -101.18
C ILE A 29 -0.72 86.95 -102.55
N VAL A 30 0.17 85.95 -102.66
CA VAL A 30 0.88 85.63 -103.90
C VAL A 30 -0.09 85.36 -105.05
N SER A 31 -1.10 84.52 -104.82
CA SER A 31 -2.10 84.15 -105.84
C SER A 31 -3.03 85.29 -106.28
N LYS A 32 -3.25 86.32 -105.47
CA LYS A 32 -4.25 87.39 -105.73
C LYS A 32 -3.66 88.72 -106.21
N THR A 33 -2.35 88.83 -106.44
CA THR A 33 -1.73 90.15 -106.69
C THR A 33 -0.69 90.16 -107.80
N TYR A 34 0.34 89.32 -107.75
CA TYR A 34 1.56 89.58 -108.52
C TYR A 34 1.32 89.57 -110.05
N ASN A 35 0.46 88.68 -110.53
CA ASN A 35 0.24 88.49 -111.97
C ASN A 35 -0.83 89.42 -112.55
N SER A 36 -1.95 89.68 -111.88
CA SER A 36 -3.03 90.52 -112.46
C SER A 36 -2.64 91.99 -112.50
N TYR A 37 -2.32 92.60 -111.36
CA TYR A 37 -2.06 94.05 -111.31
C TYR A 37 -0.83 94.47 -112.15
N LYS A 38 0.15 93.58 -112.31
CA LYS A 38 1.28 93.82 -113.24
C LYS A 38 0.79 93.80 -114.70
N TYR A 39 0.05 92.77 -115.08
CA TYR A 39 -0.49 92.64 -116.44
C TYR A 39 -1.48 93.76 -116.80
N ASP A 40 -2.34 94.16 -115.86
CA ASP A 40 -3.29 95.28 -116.02
C ASP A 40 -2.53 96.61 -116.19
N ALA A 41 -1.50 96.86 -115.37
CA ALA A 41 -0.64 98.03 -115.50
C ALA A 41 0.12 98.06 -116.83
N GLU A 42 0.72 96.94 -117.25
CA GLU A 42 1.42 96.82 -118.52
C GLU A 42 0.48 97.06 -119.71
N ASN A 43 -0.74 96.50 -119.70
CA ASN A 43 -1.74 96.73 -120.75
C ASN A 43 -2.21 98.19 -120.83
N ILE A 44 -2.45 98.86 -119.70
CA ILE A 44 -2.84 100.28 -119.68
C ILE A 44 -1.67 101.14 -120.19
N PHE A 45 -0.46 100.90 -119.70
CA PHE A 45 0.74 101.65 -120.06
C PHE A 45 1.11 101.52 -121.53
N ILE A 46 1.07 100.31 -122.11
CA ILE A 46 1.36 100.08 -123.54
C ILE A 46 0.42 100.86 -124.47
N ASN A 47 -0.83 101.10 -124.05
CA ASN A 47 -1.85 101.70 -124.91
C ASN A 47 -1.89 103.24 -124.83
N ILE A 48 -1.37 103.86 -123.76
CA ILE A 48 -1.28 105.32 -123.63
C ILE A 48 -0.39 105.95 -124.74
N PRO A 49 0.84 105.49 -125.01
CA PRO A 49 1.65 105.98 -126.12
C PRO A 49 1.06 105.67 -127.50
N LYS A 50 0.30 104.58 -127.68
CA LYS A 50 -0.38 104.29 -128.95
C LYS A 50 -1.50 105.30 -129.23
N LEU A 51 -2.30 105.63 -128.22
CA LEU A 51 -3.31 106.69 -128.29
C LEU A 51 -2.66 108.05 -128.57
N ALA A 52 -1.54 108.38 -127.91
CA ALA A 52 -0.76 109.59 -128.18
C ALA A 52 -0.30 109.68 -129.65
N ASN A 53 0.28 108.59 -130.19
CA ASN A 53 0.68 108.50 -131.59
C ASN A 53 -0.53 108.69 -132.54
N SER A 54 -1.68 108.08 -132.25
CA SER A 54 -2.88 108.21 -133.10
C SER A 54 -3.45 109.64 -133.17
N LEU A 55 -3.14 110.47 -132.18
CA LEU A 55 -3.48 111.90 -132.12
C LEU A 55 -2.33 112.82 -132.56
N ASN A 56 -1.17 112.25 -132.90
CA ASN A 56 0.07 112.94 -133.25
C ASN A 56 0.55 113.96 -132.17
N ILE A 57 0.41 113.59 -130.89
CA ILE A 57 0.79 114.41 -129.73
C ILE A 57 1.88 113.76 -128.89
N GLN A 58 2.79 114.58 -128.37
CA GLN A 58 3.77 114.17 -127.36
C GLN A 58 3.16 114.33 -125.96
N ILE A 59 3.36 113.33 -125.09
CA ILE A 59 2.90 113.35 -123.70
C ILE A 59 4.12 113.29 -122.77
N LYS A 60 4.18 114.23 -121.82
CA LYS A 60 5.15 114.21 -120.72
C LYS A 60 4.41 114.16 -119.39
N SER A 61 4.89 113.36 -118.43
CA SER A 61 4.42 113.49 -117.05
C SER A 61 5.08 114.70 -116.37
N SER A 62 4.52 115.16 -115.25
CA SER A 62 5.05 116.28 -114.47
C SER A 62 6.38 115.94 -113.78
N SER A 63 6.68 114.64 -113.60
CA SER A 63 8.02 114.13 -113.29
C SER A 63 9.04 114.26 -114.45
N GLY A 64 8.65 114.85 -115.58
CA GLY A 64 9.52 115.11 -116.74
C GLY A 64 9.70 113.93 -117.70
N ILE A 65 9.06 112.78 -117.44
CA ILE A 65 9.19 111.57 -118.24
C ILE A 65 8.41 111.73 -119.55
N ASP A 66 9.13 111.65 -120.68
CA ASP A 66 8.56 111.67 -122.03
C ASP A 66 8.03 110.29 -122.42
N LEU A 67 6.72 110.10 -122.25
CA LEU A 67 6.00 108.85 -122.52
C LEU A 67 5.94 108.52 -124.02
N PHE A 68 6.21 109.49 -124.90
CA PHE A 68 6.21 109.28 -126.35
C PHE A 68 7.47 108.54 -126.82
N LYS A 69 8.62 108.83 -126.22
CA LYS A 69 9.91 108.18 -126.55
C LYS A 69 10.15 106.88 -125.80
N ASN A 70 9.42 106.63 -124.71
CA ASN A 70 9.70 105.58 -123.74
C ASN A 70 8.55 104.55 -123.65
N ILE A 71 8.44 103.69 -124.67
CA ILE A 71 7.43 102.62 -124.74
C ILE A 71 7.81 101.41 -123.85
N ASN A 72 9.02 101.39 -123.27
CA ASN A 72 9.52 100.27 -122.48
C ASN A 72 8.86 100.19 -121.09
N ILE A 73 8.22 99.05 -120.81
CA ILE A 73 7.65 98.63 -119.51
C ILE A 73 8.62 98.86 -118.32
N ALA A 74 9.93 98.76 -118.54
CA ALA A 74 10.95 98.98 -117.51
C ALA A 74 10.92 100.36 -116.83
N ILE A 75 10.15 101.32 -117.36
CA ILE A 75 9.99 102.68 -116.80
C ILE A 75 8.81 102.79 -115.81
N LEU A 76 7.89 101.82 -115.79
CA LEU A 76 6.77 101.77 -114.83
C LEU A 76 7.15 101.94 -113.34
N PRO A 77 8.27 101.37 -112.83
CA PRO A 77 8.69 101.57 -111.44
C PRO A 77 9.13 103.00 -111.08
N TYR A 78 9.38 103.85 -112.08
CA TYR A 78 9.88 105.22 -111.92
C TYR A 78 8.77 106.29 -112.02
N LEU A 79 7.51 105.88 -112.21
CA LEU A 79 6.35 106.79 -112.17
C LEU A 79 5.92 107.00 -110.70
N ASP A 80 6.09 108.23 -110.17
CA ASP A 80 5.86 108.51 -108.75
C ASP A 80 4.37 108.62 -108.37
N SER A 81 3.75 107.46 -108.14
CA SER A 81 2.38 107.33 -107.63
C SER A 81 2.13 107.90 -106.22
N GLN A 82 3.15 108.44 -105.53
CA GLN A 82 2.96 109.10 -104.22
C GLN A 82 2.66 110.60 -104.32
N LYS A 83 2.86 111.21 -105.50
CA LYS A 83 2.46 112.60 -105.78
C LYS A 83 1.49 112.65 -106.95
N LYS A 84 0.82 113.79 -107.10
CA LYS A 84 -0.24 114.01 -108.09
C LYS A 84 0.38 114.30 -109.48
N ASP A 85 1.06 113.30 -110.05
CA ASP A 85 1.79 113.41 -111.30
C ASP A 85 0.83 113.62 -112.49
N THR A 86 0.81 114.82 -113.06
CA THR A 86 -0.13 115.20 -114.13
C THR A 86 0.48 115.07 -115.52
N LEU A 87 -0.35 114.73 -116.51
CA LEU A 87 0.08 114.70 -117.91
C LEU A 87 0.07 116.10 -118.55
N THR A 88 1.10 116.38 -119.33
CA THR A 88 1.29 117.59 -120.13
C THR A 88 1.33 117.19 -121.62
N PHE A 89 0.49 117.81 -122.44
CA PHE A 89 0.31 117.48 -123.86
C PHE A 89 0.94 118.55 -124.76
N ILE A 90 1.69 118.13 -125.78
CA ILE A 90 2.39 119.02 -126.72
C ILE A 90 2.09 118.57 -128.17
N PRO A 91 1.57 119.45 -129.05
CA PRO A 91 1.06 120.79 -128.77
C PRO A 91 -0.17 120.78 -127.84
N SER A 92 -0.39 121.88 -127.11
CA SER A 92 -1.53 121.98 -126.18
C SER A 92 -2.86 122.06 -126.93
N PRO A 93 -3.90 121.29 -126.55
CA PRO A 93 -5.12 121.14 -127.34
C PRO A 93 -5.98 122.41 -127.36
N GLN A 94 -6.30 122.92 -128.56
CA GLN A 94 -7.11 124.14 -128.75
C GLN A 94 -8.61 123.96 -128.42
N LYS A 95 -9.09 122.73 -128.26
CA LYS A 95 -10.34 122.37 -127.56
C LYS A 95 -10.13 121.06 -126.80
N THR A 96 -10.71 120.96 -125.60
CA THR A 96 -10.70 119.75 -124.77
C THR A 96 -11.58 118.66 -125.37
N SER A 97 -10.98 117.81 -126.23
CA SER A 97 -11.61 116.57 -126.69
C SER A 97 -11.62 115.52 -125.58
N GLU A 98 -12.71 114.77 -125.48
CA GLU A 98 -12.96 113.70 -124.51
C GLU A 98 -11.81 112.66 -124.43
N THR A 99 -11.09 112.45 -125.54
CA THR A 99 -9.96 111.52 -125.62
C THR A 99 -8.78 111.91 -124.71
N TYR A 100 -8.53 113.21 -124.50
CA TYR A 100 -7.43 113.68 -123.64
C TYR A 100 -7.71 113.37 -122.17
N THR A 101 -8.95 113.54 -121.73
CA THR A 101 -9.40 113.17 -120.38
C THR A 101 -9.24 111.67 -120.17
N LYS A 102 -9.72 110.84 -121.11
CA LYS A 102 -9.59 109.37 -121.05
C LYS A 102 -8.12 108.89 -120.97
N ILE A 103 -7.18 109.58 -121.63
CA ILE A 103 -5.75 109.28 -121.51
C ILE A 103 -5.22 109.60 -120.10
N SER A 104 -5.62 110.75 -119.53
CA SER A 104 -5.26 111.15 -118.16
C SER A 104 -5.87 110.21 -117.11
N ASP A 105 -7.13 109.83 -117.26
CA ASP A 105 -7.82 108.91 -116.35
C ASP A 105 -7.22 107.50 -116.41
N SER A 106 -6.80 107.05 -117.60
CA SER A 106 -6.03 105.80 -117.77
C SER A 106 -4.68 105.86 -117.02
N TYR A 107 -3.97 106.98 -117.09
CA TYR A 107 -2.71 107.19 -116.35
C TYR A 107 -2.93 107.25 -114.83
N ASN A 108 -3.98 107.92 -114.35
CA ASN A 108 -4.37 107.91 -112.94
C ASN A 108 -4.69 106.48 -112.45
N THR A 109 -5.40 105.70 -113.27
CA THR A 109 -5.76 104.29 -112.99
C THR A 109 -4.50 103.42 -112.88
N LEU A 110 -3.53 103.63 -113.79
CA LEU A 110 -2.23 102.97 -113.77
C LEU A 110 -1.44 103.25 -112.47
N LEU A 111 -1.36 104.52 -112.04
CA LEU A 111 -0.67 104.90 -110.81
C LEU A 111 -1.34 104.26 -109.57
N ASP A 112 -2.67 104.20 -109.52
CA ASP A 112 -3.41 103.60 -108.41
C ASP A 112 -3.24 102.06 -108.35
N ILE A 113 -3.11 101.39 -109.51
CA ILE A 113 -2.74 99.97 -109.60
C ILE A 113 -1.31 99.72 -109.10
N LEU A 114 -0.33 100.53 -109.54
CA LEU A 114 1.07 100.42 -109.10
C LEU A 114 1.19 100.58 -107.58
N LYS A 115 0.49 101.57 -107.01
CA LYS A 115 0.45 101.81 -105.56
C LYS A 115 -0.09 100.61 -104.79
N ARG A 116 -1.22 100.02 -105.23
CA ARG A 116 -1.80 98.80 -104.62
C ARG A 116 -0.83 97.63 -104.68
N SER A 117 -0.12 97.46 -105.78
CA SER A 117 0.92 96.42 -105.94
C SER A 117 2.06 96.58 -104.93
N GLN A 118 2.60 97.80 -104.78
CA GLN A 118 3.66 98.08 -103.78
C GLN A 118 3.19 97.88 -102.33
N GLU A 119 1.94 98.24 -102.01
CA GLU A 119 1.35 97.98 -100.69
C GLU A 119 1.18 96.48 -100.39
N LEU A 120 0.98 95.65 -101.43
CA LEU A 120 0.84 94.21 -101.30
C LEU A 120 2.18 93.47 -101.26
N GLN A 121 3.20 93.91 -101.99
CA GLN A 121 4.58 93.41 -101.80
C GLN A 121 5.08 93.65 -100.36
N LYS A 122 4.77 94.82 -99.77
CA LYS A 122 5.05 95.11 -98.36
C LYS A 122 4.27 94.22 -97.38
N LYS A 123 3.10 93.71 -97.77
CA LYS A 123 2.34 92.71 -97.00
C LYS A 123 2.92 91.31 -97.18
N GLU A 124 3.29 90.94 -98.40
CA GLU A 124 3.91 89.64 -98.71
C GLU A 124 5.19 89.43 -97.89
N GLN A 125 6.16 90.33 -97.98
CA GLN A 125 7.42 90.22 -97.21
C GLN A 125 7.16 90.20 -95.70
N LYS A 126 6.16 90.96 -95.22
CA LYS A 126 5.78 90.95 -93.81
C LYS A 126 5.17 89.61 -93.39
N THR A 127 4.34 88.98 -94.22
CA THR A 127 3.76 87.66 -93.93
C THR A 127 4.83 86.56 -94.04
N LEU A 128 5.77 86.65 -94.97
CA LEU A 128 6.90 85.72 -95.06
C LEU A 128 7.79 85.78 -93.79
N ASN A 129 8.10 86.99 -93.31
CA ASN A 129 8.82 87.18 -92.05
C ASN A 129 8.02 86.60 -90.86
N LEU A 130 6.68 86.75 -90.84
CA LEU A 130 5.81 86.15 -89.82
C LEU A 130 5.77 84.62 -89.89
N ILE A 131 5.89 83.99 -91.06
CA ILE A 131 6.05 82.52 -91.17
C ILE A 131 7.35 82.08 -90.50
N LEU A 132 8.44 82.82 -90.70
CA LEU A 132 9.74 82.50 -90.08
C LEU A 132 9.73 82.73 -88.56
N GLU A 133 9.14 83.82 -88.07
CA GLU A 133 8.95 84.05 -86.62
C GLU A 133 8.07 82.97 -85.98
N ASN A 134 6.90 82.69 -86.56
CA ASN A 134 5.95 81.70 -86.02
C ASN A 134 6.52 80.27 -86.09
N ARG A 135 7.32 79.94 -87.12
CA ARG A 135 8.01 78.64 -87.22
C ARG A 135 9.04 78.46 -86.11
N ARG A 136 9.90 79.46 -85.89
CA ARG A 136 10.90 79.42 -84.81
C ARG A 136 10.24 79.30 -83.43
N LEU A 137 9.14 80.03 -83.21
CA LEU A 137 8.40 79.97 -81.96
C LEU A 137 7.75 78.59 -81.72
N TYR A 138 7.20 77.97 -82.77
CA TYR A 138 6.70 76.59 -82.71
C TYR A 138 7.82 75.57 -82.43
N GLU A 139 8.91 75.59 -83.22
CA GLU A 139 10.05 74.67 -83.06
C GLU A 139 10.71 74.78 -81.68
N LYS A 140 10.72 75.98 -81.09
CA LYS A 140 11.16 76.24 -79.72
C LYS A 140 10.20 75.65 -78.68
N VAL A 141 8.92 76.01 -78.72
CA VAL A 141 7.93 75.54 -77.71
C VAL A 141 7.81 74.02 -77.71
N GLN A 142 7.83 73.38 -78.89
CA GLN A 142 7.89 71.92 -79.00
C GLN A 142 9.13 71.33 -78.31
N ALA A 143 10.31 71.91 -78.52
CA ALA A 143 11.53 71.43 -77.86
C ALA A 143 11.50 71.63 -76.33
N THR A 144 10.89 72.72 -75.85
CA THR A 144 10.64 72.95 -74.42
C THR A 144 9.65 71.96 -73.82
N ASN A 145 8.61 71.56 -74.56
CA ASN A 145 7.65 70.54 -74.15
C ASN A 145 8.31 69.15 -74.08
N GLU A 146 9.00 68.73 -75.14
CA GLU A 146 9.79 67.49 -75.18
C GLU A 146 10.80 67.41 -74.00
N LEU A 147 11.46 68.52 -73.67
CA LEU A 147 12.36 68.61 -72.52
C LEU A 147 11.61 68.40 -71.20
N LYS A 148 10.44 69.01 -71.02
CA LYS A 148 9.63 68.91 -69.78
C LYS A 148 9.03 67.53 -69.57
N ASP A 149 8.53 66.90 -70.63
CA ASP A 149 8.04 65.52 -70.57
C ASP A 149 9.20 64.55 -70.25
N THR A 150 10.37 64.75 -70.88
CA THR A 150 11.59 63.97 -70.59
C THR A 150 12.05 64.16 -69.14
N LEU A 151 12.09 65.40 -68.64
CA LEU A 151 12.44 65.68 -67.24
C LEU A 151 11.45 65.07 -66.25
N SER A 152 10.16 65.01 -66.59
CA SER A 152 9.13 64.34 -65.78
C SER A 152 9.37 62.83 -65.69
N ASP A 153 9.59 62.17 -66.83
CA ASP A 153 9.96 60.74 -66.90
C ASP A 153 11.23 60.43 -66.09
N LEU A 154 12.30 61.23 -66.26
CA LEU A 154 13.56 61.04 -65.54
C LEU A 154 13.41 61.25 -64.02
N LYS A 155 12.62 62.23 -63.57
CA LYS A 155 12.32 62.45 -62.15
C LYS A 155 11.51 61.30 -61.54
N ASN A 156 10.50 60.81 -62.26
CA ASN A 156 9.71 59.64 -61.84
C ASN A 156 10.58 58.38 -61.73
N LYS A 157 11.47 58.15 -62.71
CA LYS A 157 12.44 57.04 -62.68
C LYS A 157 13.44 57.16 -61.53
N LYS A 158 13.92 58.37 -61.21
CA LYS A 158 14.77 58.61 -60.03
C LYS A 158 14.10 58.14 -58.74
N GLU A 159 12.88 58.58 -58.49
CA GLU A 159 12.15 58.19 -57.27
C GLU A 159 11.84 56.69 -57.25
N HIS A 160 11.48 56.09 -58.39
CA HIS A 160 11.27 54.64 -58.49
C HIS A 160 12.53 53.85 -58.10
N ILE A 161 13.68 54.14 -58.71
CA ILE A 161 14.91 53.37 -58.46
C ILE A 161 15.45 53.60 -57.04
N LEU A 162 15.39 54.83 -56.52
CA LEU A 162 15.81 55.12 -55.13
C LEU A 162 14.93 54.39 -54.11
N ASN A 163 13.63 54.21 -54.38
CA ASN A 163 12.73 53.49 -53.48
C ASN A 163 12.93 51.96 -53.53
N GLU A 164 13.23 51.38 -54.70
CA GLU A 164 13.65 49.96 -54.78
C GLU A 164 15.00 49.71 -54.09
N VAL A 165 15.97 50.62 -54.19
CA VAL A 165 17.21 50.55 -53.41
C VAL A 165 16.93 50.60 -51.90
N LYS A 166 16.07 51.51 -51.42
CA LYS A 166 15.67 51.59 -50.01
C LYS A 166 14.98 50.30 -49.54
N LEU A 167 14.11 49.71 -50.38
CA LEU A 167 13.44 48.43 -50.09
C LEU A 167 14.42 47.25 -50.02
N LEU A 168 15.41 47.20 -50.91
CA LEU A 168 16.48 46.20 -50.89
C LEU A 168 17.35 46.32 -49.63
N LEU A 169 17.73 47.54 -49.24
CA LEU A 169 18.46 47.81 -48.00
C LEU A 169 17.65 47.39 -46.76
N HIS A 170 16.34 47.63 -46.75
CA HIS A 170 15.46 47.14 -45.68
C HIS A 170 15.44 45.60 -45.61
N LYS A 171 15.23 44.92 -46.75
CA LYS A 171 15.29 43.43 -46.83
C LYS A 171 16.63 42.88 -46.32
N SER A 172 17.74 43.52 -46.67
CA SER A 172 19.09 43.20 -46.18
C SER A 172 19.21 43.35 -44.66
N ASN A 173 18.70 44.45 -44.10
CA ASN A 173 18.74 44.72 -42.67
C ASN A 173 17.88 43.73 -41.85
N GLU A 174 16.72 43.30 -42.36
CA GLU A 174 15.97 42.22 -41.72
C GLU A 174 16.71 40.88 -41.80
N LEU A 175 17.23 40.50 -42.99
CA LEU A 175 18.03 39.28 -43.15
C LEU A 175 19.28 39.27 -42.25
N ASN A 176 19.89 40.42 -41.98
CA ASN A 176 21.04 40.53 -41.08
C ASN A 176 20.72 40.14 -39.63
N LYS A 177 19.48 40.38 -39.16
CA LYS A 177 19.00 39.93 -37.83
C LYS A 177 18.81 38.41 -37.77
N LEU A 178 18.55 37.76 -38.90
CA LEU A 178 18.24 36.33 -38.97
C LEU A 178 19.50 35.45 -38.92
N SER A 179 19.51 34.46 -38.02
CA SER A 179 20.56 33.44 -37.93
C SER A 179 19.97 32.01 -37.92
N CYS A 180 20.84 31.02 -38.14
CA CYS A 180 20.52 29.61 -37.89
C CYS A 180 20.85 29.19 -36.43
N ASN A 181 21.88 29.80 -35.83
CA ASN A 181 22.48 29.60 -34.50
C ASN A 181 22.63 28.13 -34.03
N SER A 182 23.87 27.66 -33.94
CA SER A 182 24.27 26.33 -33.49
C SER A 182 24.76 26.24 -32.02
N GLN A 183 24.49 27.25 -31.18
CA GLN A 183 24.88 27.24 -29.77
C GLN A 183 24.11 26.20 -28.94
N ASN A 184 24.78 25.63 -27.92
CA ASN A 184 24.23 24.78 -26.87
C ASN A 184 23.57 23.47 -27.35
N TYR A 185 23.99 22.93 -28.50
CA TYR A 185 23.55 21.61 -28.99
C TYR A 185 24.55 20.48 -28.69
N ASP A 186 25.77 20.84 -28.31
CA ASP A 186 26.86 19.96 -27.89
C ASP A 186 26.58 19.22 -26.57
N THR A 187 25.66 19.71 -25.76
CA THR A 187 25.14 19.01 -24.56
C THR A 187 24.00 18.03 -24.88
N ILE A 188 23.32 18.20 -26.00
CA ILE A 188 22.11 17.43 -26.38
C ILE A 188 22.44 16.32 -27.38
N LEU A 189 23.36 16.59 -28.31
CA LEU A 189 23.69 15.77 -29.48
C LEU A 189 25.09 15.16 -29.40
N GLU A 190 25.27 14.02 -30.06
CA GLU A 190 26.58 13.47 -30.38
C GLU A 190 27.42 14.48 -31.20
N SER A 191 28.74 14.56 -30.96
CA SER A 191 29.63 15.50 -31.68
C SER A 191 29.46 15.41 -33.20
N SER A 192 29.40 14.19 -33.75
CA SER A 192 29.24 13.93 -35.20
C SER A 192 27.95 14.50 -35.81
N LYS A 193 26.92 14.77 -35.01
CA LYS A 193 25.67 15.46 -35.39
C LYS A 193 25.78 16.96 -35.14
N TYR A 194 26.31 17.36 -33.98
CA TYR A 194 26.58 18.75 -33.61
C TYR A 194 27.47 19.47 -34.64
N ASP A 195 28.58 18.85 -35.03
CA ASP A 195 29.58 19.43 -35.94
C ASP A 195 28.98 19.70 -37.34
N LYS A 196 28.02 18.88 -37.81
CA LYS A 196 27.28 19.12 -39.07
C LYS A 196 26.32 20.31 -38.97
N ILE A 197 25.65 20.48 -37.82
CA ILE A 197 24.78 21.64 -37.57
C ILE A 197 25.62 22.93 -37.52
N LYS A 198 26.78 22.86 -36.86
CA LYS A 198 27.77 23.94 -36.76
C LYS A 198 28.36 24.30 -38.12
N GLU A 199 28.69 23.31 -38.95
CA GLU A 199 29.12 23.52 -40.34
C GLU A 199 28.04 24.22 -41.17
N ASN A 200 26.80 23.73 -41.15
CA ASN A 200 25.67 24.35 -41.86
C ASN A 200 25.40 25.79 -41.39
N SER A 201 25.43 26.05 -40.08
CA SER A 201 25.27 27.41 -39.55
C SER A 201 26.44 28.33 -39.92
N ASN A 202 27.68 27.82 -39.94
CA ASN A 202 28.85 28.57 -40.38
C ASN A 202 28.78 28.91 -41.88
N ASN A 203 28.36 27.96 -42.72
CA ASN A 203 28.19 28.15 -44.16
C ASN A 203 27.13 29.21 -44.46
N TYR A 204 25.99 29.20 -43.75
CA TYR A 204 24.97 30.25 -43.84
C TYR A 204 25.53 31.63 -43.47
N GLU A 205 26.18 31.81 -42.31
CA GLU A 205 26.72 33.11 -41.90
C GLU A 205 27.90 33.57 -42.80
N GLN A 206 28.66 32.65 -43.40
CA GLN A 206 29.68 32.99 -44.41
C GLN A 206 29.06 33.48 -45.72
N GLU A 207 28.00 32.86 -46.23
CA GLU A 207 27.32 33.32 -47.45
C GLU A 207 26.57 34.63 -47.23
N LYS A 208 25.92 34.79 -46.07
CA LYS A 208 25.29 36.04 -45.63
C LYS A 208 26.27 37.21 -45.60
N LYS A 209 27.50 36.99 -45.09
CA LYS A 209 28.60 37.99 -45.14
C LYS A 209 29.08 38.33 -46.56
N LYS A 210 28.88 37.45 -47.55
CA LYS A 210 29.23 37.68 -48.97
C LYS A 210 28.16 38.46 -49.74
N LEU A 211 26.99 38.73 -49.14
CA LEU A 211 25.87 39.38 -49.83
C LEU A 211 26.23 40.78 -50.40
N GLY A 212 26.96 41.59 -49.61
CA GLY A 212 27.64 42.80 -50.06
C GLY A 212 26.74 43.83 -50.77
N ILE A 213 25.81 44.44 -50.04
CA ILE A 213 24.89 45.46 -50.57
C ILE A 213 25.41 46.85 -50.20
N ASN A 214 26.22 47.41 -51.10
CA ASN A 214 26.91 48.69 -50.92
C ASN A 214 26.25 49.80 -51.75
N PHE A 215 25.00 50.13 -51.44
CA PHE A 215 24.31 51.28 -52.05
C PHE A 215 24.39 52.51 -51.14
N ASP A 216 25.11 53.54 -51.57
CA ASP A 216 24.99 54.88 -51.00
C ASP A 216 23.82 55.61 -51.66
N VAL A 217 22.69 55.64 -50.96
CA VAL A 217 21.45 56.29 -51.42
C VAL A 217 21.64 57.80 -51.59
N THR A 218 22.46 58.42 -50.72
CA THR A 218 22.71 59.87 -50.74
C THR A 218 23.54 60.25 -51.94
N ALA A 219 24.67 59.57 -52.18
CA ALA A 219 25.53 59.83 -53.33
C ALA A 219 24.82 59.51 -54.66
N MET A 220 23.96 58.49 -54.69
CA MET A 220 23.13 58.17 -55.86
C MET A 220 22.07 59.25 -56.13
N GLU A 221 21.40 59.74 -55.09
CA GLU A 221 20.43 60.83 -55.21
C GLU A 221 21.10 62.15 -55.62
N GLU A 222 22.22 62.52 -55.00
CA GLU A 222 23.02 63.69 -55.42
C GLU A 222 23.43 63.58 -56.89
N LYS A 223 23.91 62.41 -57.34
CA LYS A 223 24.28 62.22 -58.74
C LYS A 223 23.11 62.39 -59.69
N PHE A 224 21.98 61.69 -59.45
CA PHE A 224 20.82 61.82 -60.33
C PHE A 224 20.23 63.24 -60.33
N ASN A 225 20.24 63.93 -59.18
CA ASN A 225 19.81 65.33 -59.11
C ASN A 225 20.75 66.25 -59.92
N ASN A 226 22.06 65.98 -59.94
CA ASN A 226 23.02 66.69 -60.80
C ASN A 226 22.81 66.37 -62.29
N ASP A 227 22.60 65.11 -62.67
CA ASP A 227 22.33 64.72 -64.06
C ASP A 227 21.02 65.35 -64.58
N ILE A 228 19.97 65.37 -63.76
CA ILE A 228 18.70 66.07 -64.03
C ILE A 228 18.95 67.57 -64.21
N LYS A 229 19.74 68.20 -63.33
CA LYS A 229 20.06 69.63 -63.44
C LYS A 229 20.82 69.98 -64.72
N VAL A 230 21.77 69.14 -65.16
CA VAL A 230 22.48 69.33 -66.44
C VAL A 230 21.53 69.20 -67.65
N ILE A 231 20.43 68.47 -67.51
CA ILE A 231 19.35 68.41 -68.49
C ILE A 231 18.43 69.66 -68.40
N GLU A 232 18.09 70.14 -67.20
CA GLU A 232 17.35 71.40 -66.99
C GLU A 232 18.09 72.62 -67.56
N GLU A 233 19.42 72.65 -67.45
CA GLU A 233 20.26 73.70 -68.03
C GLU A 233 20.18 73.76 -69.58
N LEU A 234 19.61 72.75 -70.26
CA LEU A 234 19.28 72.82 -71.68
C LEU A 234 18.12 73.77 -71.99
N GLU A 235 17.22 74.07 -71.05
CA GLU A 235 16.08 74.99 -71.29
C GLU A 235 16.59 76.38 -71.72
N ASN A 236 17.64 76.87 -71.08
CA ASN A 236 18.30 78.15 -71.39
C ASN A 236 18.88 78.21 -72.82
N ASN A 237 19.26 77.08 -73.41
CA ASN A 237 19.85 77.05 -74.76
C ASN A 237 18.78 77.24 -75.84
N TYR A 238 17.55 76.78 -75.60
CA TYR A 238 16.38 77.05 -76.45
C TYR A 238 15.90 78.51 -76.38
N ASP A 239 16.37 79.30 -75.39
CA ASP A 239 16.09 80.74 -75.29
C ASP A 239 17.02 81.63 -76.13
N SER A 240 18.15 81.10 -76.62
CA SER A 240 19.13 81.88 -77.40
C SER A 240 18.55 82.42 -78.72
N SER A 241 18.78 83.70 -79.02
CA SER A 241 18.08 84.43 -80.09
C SER A 241 18.67 84.26 -81.50
N GLU A 242 19.76 83.52 -81.66
CA GLU A 242 20.54 83.43 -82.90
C GLU A 242 20.70 81.98 -83.39
N GLU A 243 20.25 81.76 -84.62
CA GLU A 243 20.29 80.52 -85.42
C GLU A 243 19.53 79.26 -84.97
N ASN A 244 18.90 78.59 -85.94
CA ASN A 244 18.21 77.29 -85.77
C ASN A 244 19.17 76.13 -85.40
N ASN A 245 20.49 76.33 -85.51
CA ASN A 245 21.51 75.33 -85.21
C ASN A 245 21.48 74.88 -83.73
N ASN A 246 21.23 75.81 -82.81
CA ASN A 246 21.27 75.55 -81.36
C ASN A 246 20.16 74.58 -80.89
N ILE A 247 18.97 74.64 -81.51
CA ILE A 247 17.84 73.76 -81.15
C ILE A 247 18.16 72.30 -81.51
N LEU A 248 18.73 72.06 -82.69
CA LEU A 248 19.06 70.70 -83.15
C LEU A 248 20.16 70.06 -82.29
N GLN A 249 21.21 70.83 -81.97
CA GLN A 249 22.28 70.38 -81.08
C GLN A 249 21.74 70.10 -79.66
N SER A 250 20.84 70.94 -79.14
CA SER A 250 20.23 70.76 -77.83
C SER A 250 19.34 69.51 -77.77
N LYS A 251 18.56 69.20 -78.82
CA LYS A 251 17.80 67.95 -78.90
C LYS A 251 18.69 66.71 -78.98
N GLN A 252 19.83 66.78 -79.69
CA GLN A 252 20.80 65.69 -79.71
C GLN A 252 21.43 65.47 -78.33
N LYS A 253 21.90 66.55 -77.67
CA LYS A 253 22.50 66.49 -76.33
C LYS A 253 21.52 66.00 -75.27
N LEU A 254 20.24 66.40 -75.34
CA LEU A 254 19.16 65.87 -74.51
C LEU A 254 19.06 64.34 -74.62
N LYS A 255 19.07 63.82 -75.86
CA LYS A 255 19.01 62.37 -76.12
C LYS A 255 20.24 61.62 -75.59
N GLU A 256 21.43 62.21 -75.73
CA GLU A 256 22.69 61.63 -75.22
C GLU A 256 22.70 61.54 -73.68
N LEU A 257 22.32 62.62 -72.98
CA LEU A 257 22.20 62.65 -71.52
C LEU A 257 21.09 61.71 -71.01
N THR A 258 19.93 61.70 -71.67
CA THR A 258 18.81 60.80 -71.37
C THR A 258 19.25 59.33 -71.51
N ASN A 259 20.00 58.98 -72.56
CA ASN A 259 20.53 57.62 -72.72
C ASN A 259 21.54 57.26 -71.63
N ALA A 260 22.42 58.18 -71.20
CA ALA A 260 23.35 57.94 -70.11
C ALA A 260 22.62 57.67 -68.78
N PHE A 261 21.63 58.49 -68.42
CA PHE A 261 20.82 58.34 -67.21
C PHE A 261 20.05 57.02 -67.19
N ASN A 262 19.36 56.66 -68.28
CA ASN A 262 18.65 55.38 -68.38
C ASN A 262 19.63 54.17 -68.35
N THR A 263 20.86 54.32 -68.87
CA THR A 263 21.90 53.29 -68.77
C THR A 263 22.42 53.12 -67.34
N GLU A 264 22.44 54.19 -66.54
CA GLU A 264 22.81 54.12 -65.13
C GLU A 264 21.71 53.47 -64.29
N ILE A 265 20.45 53.90 -64.45
CA ILE A 265 19.30 53.26 -63.78
C ILE A 265 19.28 51.76 -64.08
N LYS A 266 19.46 51.35 -65.34
CA LYS A 266 19.47 49.93 -65.68
C LYS A 266 20.57 49.13 -64.95
N LYS A 267 21.78 49.67 -64.78
CA LYS A 267 22.83 48.99 -63.99
C LYS A 267 22.42 48.76 -62.54
N ILE A 268 21.63 49.68 -61.98
CA ILE A 268 21.12 49.60 -60.61
C ILE A 268 19.95 48.61 -60.55
N GLU A 269 19.06 48.58 -61.55
CA GLU A 269 18.00 47.57 -61.70
C GLU A 269 18.59 46.15 -61.79
N ASP A 270 19.58 45.94 -62.67
CA ASP A 270 20.28 44.66 -62.83
C ASP A 270 20.93 44.20 -61.50
N GLN A 271 21.52 45.13 -60.73
CA GLN A 271 22.06 44.84 -59.39
C GLN A 271 20.98 44.56 -58.34
N ILE A 272 19.86 45.28 -58.35
CA ILE A 272 18.73 45.03 -57.44
C ILE A 272 18.15 43.64 -57.66
N ILE A 273 18.08 43.18 -58.92
CA ILE A 273 17.66 41.81 -59.26
C ILE A 273 18.66 40.80 -58.68
N GLU A 274 19.97 40.94 -58.97
CA GLU A 274 21.03 40.06 -58.42
C GLU A 274 20.94 39.93 -56.88
N LYS A 275 20.82 41.06 -56.18
CA LYS A 275 20.81 41.10 -54.71
C LYS A 275 19.50 40.57 -54.11
N ASN A 276 18.34 40.80 -54.73
CA ASN A 276 17.09 40.14 -54.29
C ASN A 276 17.18 38.62 -54.46
N ASP A 277 17.76 38.14 -55.58
CA ASP A 277 17.96 36.71 -55.84
C ASP A 277 18.86 36.03 -54.80
N LEU A 278 19.92 36.72 -54.37
CA LEU A 278 20.81 36.27 -53.29
C LEU A 278 20.12 36.29 -51.92
N ILE A 279 19.30 37.31 -51.62
CA ILE A 279 18.47 37.35 -50.40
C ILE A 279 17.51 36.16 -50.37
N ASN A 280 16.81 35.88 -51.47
CA ASN A 280 15.88 34.75 -51.58
C ASN A 280 16.58 33.41 -51.34
N LYS A 281 17.76 33.21 -51.93
CA LYS A 281 18.60 32.01 -51.73
C LYS A 281 19.08 31.86 -50.28
N LEU A 282 19.37 32.97 -49.58
CA LEU A 282 19.74 32.95 -48.17
C LEU A 282 18.55 32.65 -47.25
N ILE A 283 17.35 33.16 -47.54
CA ILE A 283 16.12 32.84 -46.79
C ILE A 283 15.83 31.33 -46.87
N GLU A 284 15.93 30.74 -48.07
CA GLU A 284 15.73 29.30 -48.25
C GLU A 284 16.83 28.47 -47.55
N LYS A 285 18.11 28.87 -47.65
CA LYS A 285 19.20 28.22 -46.88
C LYS A 285 19.01 28.34 -45.36
N ARG A 286 18.44 29.44 -44.85
CA ARG A 286 18.05 29.57 -43.44
C ARG A 286 16.99 28.53 -43.08
N LYS A 287 15.92 28.37 -43.88
CA LYS A 287 14.89 27.35 -43.65
C LYS A 287 15.51 25.95 -43.60
N GLN A 288 16.35 25.61 -44.59
CA GLN A 288 17.01 24.30 -44.68
C GLN A 288 17.94 24.03 -43.48
N CYS A 289 18.74 25.02 -43.06
CA CYS A 289 19.61 24.90 -41.88
C CYS A 289 18.82 24.69 -40.57
N LEU A 290 17.72 25.41 -40.39
CA LEU A 290 16.84 25.26 -39.23
C LEU A 290 16.09 23.91 -39.25
N LEU A 291 15.58 23.49 -40.41
CA LEU A 291 14.92 22.20 -40.61
C LEU A 291 15.86 21.02 -40.30
N PHE A 292 17.09 21.04 -40.83
CA PHE A 292 18.10 20.03 -40.53
C PHE A 292 18.41 19.95 -39.02
N THR A 293 18.57 21.11 -38.37
CA THR A 293 18.83 21.19 -36.92
C THR A 293 17.67 20.61 -36.10
N TYR A 294 16.44 21.00 -36.43
CA TYR A 294 15.22 20.56 -35.77
C TYR A 294 15.00 19.05 -35.91
N THR A 295 15.13 18.48 -37.12
CA THR A 295 14.99 17.03 -37.35
C THR A 295 16.07 16.24 -36.60
N THR A 296 17.32 16.72 -36.60
CA THR A 296 18.45 16.07 -35.89
C THR A 296 18.23 16.04 -34.37
N LEU A 297 17.63 17.09 -33.80
CA LEU A 297 17.21 17.13 -32.39
C LEU A 297 16.11 16.09 -32.13
N ILE A 298 15.07 16.04 -32.94
CA ILE A 298 13.95 15.08 -32.79
C ILE A 298 14.44 13.63 -32.83
N GLU A 299 15.26 13.26 -33.82
CA GLU A 299 15.79 11.90 -33.93
C GLU A 299 16.61 11.48 -32.70
N THR A 300 17.37 12.41 -32.13
CA THR A 300 18.23 12.15 -30.97
C THR A 300 17.47 12.17 -29.65
N LEU A 301 16.37 12.94 -29.57
CA LEU A 301 15.53 13.03 -28.36
C LEU A 301 14.45 11.96 -28.29
N LYS A 302 13.96 11.42 -29.41
CA LYS A 302 12.95 10.34 -29.42
C LYS A 302 13.37 9.14 -28.56
N SER A 303 14.59 8.64 -28.73
CA SER A 303 15.10 7.50 -27.94
C SER A 303 15.34 7.85 -26.47
N LYS A 304 15.87 9.05 -26.17
CA LYS A 304 15.99 9.58 -24.80
C LYS A 304 14.64 9.64 -24.09
N VAL A 305 13.62 10.20 -24.77
CA VAL A 305 12.25 10.37 -24.24
C VAL A 305 11.58 9.02 -23.96
N THR A 306 11.68 8.03 -24.86
CA THR A 306 11.14 6.68 -24.59
C THR A 306 11.80 6.04 -23.37
N ASN A 307 13.14 6.06 -23.30
CA ASN A 307 13.88 5.45 -22.19
C ASN A 307 13.59 6.16 -20.84
N TYR A 308 13.47 7.49 -20.85
CA TYR A 308 13.04 8.25 -19.67
C TYR A 308 11.59 7.98 -19.27
N SER A 309 10.67 7.72 -20.21
CA SER A 309 9.30 7.31 -19.90
C SER A 309 9.27 5.96 -19.17
N GLU A 310 10.00 4.96 -19.66
CA GLU A 310 10.13 3.64 -19.03
C GLU A 310 10.76 3.72 -17.63
N PHE A 311 11.75 4.60 -17.44
CA PHE A 311 12.35 4.90 -16.14
C PHE A 311 11.35 5.56 -15.18
N ILE A 312 10.60 6.58 -15.61
CA ILE A 312 9.60 7.28 -14.78
C ILE A 312 8.53 6.30 -14.31
N GLU A 313 7.99 5.47 -15.20
CA GLU A 313 6.98 4.47 -14.84
C GLU A 313 7.55 3.44 -13.84
N SER A 314 8.74 2.92 -14.12
CA SER A 314 9.43 1.96 -13.23
C SER A 314 9.69 2.54 -11.84
N ALA A 315 10.22 3.76 -11.74
CA ALA A 315 10.49 4.42 -10.46
C ALA A 315 9.20 4.76 -9.69
N THR A 316 8.16 5.22 -10.39
CA THR A 316 6.86 5.56 -9.80
C THR A 316 6.11 4.31 -9.32
N LYS A 317 6.27 3.18 -10.02
CA LYS A 317 5.75 1.88 -9.60
C LYS A 317 6.50 1.35 -8.37
N PHE A 318 7.84 1.32 -8.44
CA PHE A 318 8.72 0.93 -7.33
C PHE A 318 8.34 1.65 -6.04
N SER A 319 8.29 2.99 -6.09
CA SER A 319 7.96 3.89 -4.99
C SER A 319 6.74 3.41 -4.18
N LYS A 320 5.64 3.12 -4.89
CA LYS A 320 4.35 2.72 -4.29
C LYS A 320 4.35 1.29 -3.76
N GLU A 321 4.85 0.33 -4.55
CA GLU A 321 4.90 -1.08 -4.14
C GLU A 321 5.79 -1.28 -2.91
N PHE A 322 6.92 -0.58 -2.89
CA PHE A 322 7.88 -0.62 -1.80
C PHE A 322 7.33 0.00 -0.50
N LEU A 323 6.77 1.22 -0.54
CA LEU A 323 6.28 1.89 0.66
C LEU A 323 5.18 1.06 1.33
N LYS A 324 4.25 0.51 0.53
CA LYS A 324 3.22 -0.42 1.04
C LYS A 324 3.83 -1.68 1.66
N TYR A 325 4.81 -2.30 1.01
CA TYR A 325 5.45 -3.52 1.53
C TYR A 325 6.05 -3.32 2.95
N ILE A 326 6.67 -2.16 3.21
CA ILE A 326 7.22 -1.89 4.55
C ILE A 326 6.14 -1.57 5.57
N ASP A 327 5.03 -0.93 5.19
CA ASP A 327 3.87 -0.75 6.06
C ASP A 327 3.24 -2.10 6.44
N ASP A 328 2.88 -2.92 5.45
CA ASP A 328 2.35 -4.29 5.65
C ASP A 328 3.30 -5.13 6.56
N THR A 329 4.61 -5.07 6.32
CA THR A 329 5.62 -5.83 7.09
C THR A 329 5.80 -5.30 8.52
N SER A 330 5.80 -3.97 8.71
CA SER A 330 5.94 -3.33 10.02
C SER A 330 4.71 -3.55 10.91
N ASN A 331 3.52 -3.55 10.30
CA ASN A 331 2.27 -3.88 10.96
C ASN A 331 2.21 -5.37 11.33
N SER A 332 2.68 -6.28 10.45
CA SER A 332 2.85 -7.70 10.77
C SER A 332 3.77 -7.91 11.98
N LEU A 333 4.97 -7.33 11.97
CA LEU A 333 5.92 -7.41 13.08
C LEU A 333 5.32 -6.89 14.39
N SER A 334 4.61 -5.76 14.34
CA SER A 334 3.99 -5.16 15.54
C SER A 334 2.87 -6.03 16.12
N ASN A 335 2.11 -6.72 15.25
CA ASN A 335 1.09 -7.70 15.66
C ASN A 335 1.72 -8.99 16.21
N ASP A 336 2.84 -9.43 15.65
CA ASP A 336 3.60 -10.57 16.18
C ASP A 336 4.11 -10.27 17.59
N ILE A 337 4.77 -9.12 17.78
CA ILE A 337 5.23 -8.62 19.10
C ILE A 337 4.06 -8.59 20.10
N GLU A 338 2.93 -7.97 19.75
CA GLU A 338 1.77 -7.90 20.66
C GLU A 338 1.20 -9.29 21.01
N THR A 339 1.12 -10.20 20.03
CA THR A 339 0.70 -11.59 20.24
C THR A 339 1.66 -12.34 21.17
N LEU A 340 2.96 -12.13 21.00
CA LEU A 340 4.02 -12.74 21.82
C LEU A 340 4.01 -12.22 23.27
N HIS A 341 3.81 -10.91 23.47
CA HIS A 341 3.65 -10.32 24.80
C HIS A 341 2.43 -10.92 25.52
N ILE A 342 1.27 -10.95 24.87
CA ILE A 342 0.02 -11.46 25.48
C ILE A 342 0.11 -12.96 25.81
N LYS A 343 0.82 -13.75 24.99
CA LYS A 343 0.87 -15.22 25.10
C LYS A 343 2.01 -15.73 25.98
N TYR A 344 3.13 -14.99 26.07
CA TYR A 344 4.37 -15.46 26.70
C TYR A 344 5.05 -14.44 27.64
N ASP A 345 4.40 -13.30 27.94
CA ASP A 345 4.88 -12.24 28.86
C ASP A 345 6.23 -11.59 28.46
N LEU A 346 6.51 -11.55 27.16
CA LEU A 346 7.76 -11.05 26.55
C LEU A 346 7.91 -9.52 26.56
N ASN A 347 7.73 -8.89 27.72
CA ASN A 347 7.64 -7.44 27.89
C ASN A 347 8.93 -6.63 27.57
N GLN A 348 9.99 -7.23 27.00
CA GLN A 348 11.26 -6.56 26.70
C GLN A 348 11.32 -6.05 25.25
N THR A 349 10.62 -6.66 24.30
CA THR A 349 10.59 -6.23 22.90
C THR A 349 9.65 -5.04 22.68
N ASN A 350 10.18 -3.83 22.82
CA ASN A 350 9.47 -2.60 22.41
C ASN A 350 8.95 -2.69 20.97
N LYS A 351 7.68 -2.32 20.75
CA LYS A 351 7.03 -2.22 19.43
C LYS A 351 7.86 -1.41 18.43
N TYR A 352 7.67 -1.69 17.14
CA TYR A 352 8.28 -0.89 16.08
C TYR A 352 7.66 0.52 16.06
N VAL A 353 8.49 1.56 15.93
CA VAL A 353 8.05 2.95 15.99
C VAL A 353 7.97 3.54 14.58
N THR A 354 6.74 3.79 14.14
CA THR A 354 6.40 4.19 12.76
C THR A 354 6.83 5.62 12.37
N SER A 355 7.57 6.34 13.21
CA SER A 355 7.88 7.77 13.00
C SER A 355 8.61 8.06 11.68
N MET A 356 9.48 7.16 11.24
CA MET A 356 10.27 7.33 10.01
C MET A 356 9.41 7.22 8.72
N PHE A 357 8.17 6.75 8.79
CA PHE A 357 7.30 6.64 7.60
C PHE A 357 6.79 7.98 7.07
N ALA A 358 6.72 9.03 7.90
CA ALA A 358 6.19 10.33 7.46
C ALA A 358 7.04 10.91 6.33
N ASP A 359 8.37 10.94 6.52
CA ASP A 359 9.33 11.45 5.53
C ASP A 359 9.36 10.58 4.28
N ALA A 360 9.34 9.26 4.42
CA ALA A 360 9.30 8.33 3.29
C ALA A 360 7.99 8.41 2.48
N THR A 361 6.87 8.70 3.14
CA THR A 361 5.58 8.95 2.49
C THR A 361 5.61 10.29 1.74
N ASN A 362 6.25 11.31 2.32
CA ASN A 362 6.45 12.59 1.67
C ASN A 362 7.35 12.47 0.43
N ASP A 363 8.52 11.82 0.54
CA ASP A 363 9.42 11.59 -0.59
C ASP A 363 8.80 10.68 -1.68
N ASN A 364 7.97 9.69 -1.31
CA ASN A 364 7.12 8.93 -2.24
C ASN A 364 6.16 9.85 -3.01
N ASN A 365 5.45 10.73 -2.31
CA ASN A 365 4.50 11.65 -2.94
C ASN A 365 5.23 12.63 -3.87
N ASN A 366 6.35 13.20 -3.41
CA ASN A 366 7.23 14.04 -4.22
C ASN A 366 7.71 13.33 -5.50
N LEU A 367 8.10 12.05 -5.40
CA LEU A 367 8.53 11.24 -6.55
C LEU A 367 7.37 11.05 -7.55
N ILE A 368 6.18 10.74 -7.05
CA ILE A 368 4.96 10.61 -7.87
C ILE A 368 4.63 11.94 -8.57
N GLU A 369 4.80 13.08 -7.92
CA GLU A 369 4.52 14.39 -8.52
C GLU A 369 5.58 14.79 -9.56
N LYS A 370 6.87 14.58 -9.28
CA LYS A 370 7.94 14.76 -10.27
C LYS A 370 7.80 13.81 -11.45
N GLY A 371 7.28 12.60 -11.23
CA GLY A 371 6.88 11.68 -12.31
C GLY A 371 5.77 12.25 -13.21
N LYS A 372 4.73 12.89 -12.65
CA LYS A 372 3.69 13.60 -13.42
C LYS A 372 4.28 14.76 -14.22
N GLU A 373 5.10 15.61 -13.59
CA GLU A 373 5.77 16.74 -14.25
C GLU A 373 6.62 16.28 -15.44
N ALA A 374 7.49 15.30 -15.22
CA ALA A 374 8.33 14.73 -16.28
C ALA A 374 7.51 14.11 -17.42
N THR A 375 6.40 13.42 -17.10
CA THR A 375 5.47 12.87 -18.09
C THR A 375 4.80 13.97 -18.91
N GLN A 376 4.42 15.09 -18.29
CA GLN A 376 3.85 16.24 -19.00
C GLN A 376 4.87 16.93 -19.92
N ILE A 377 6.13 17.02 -19.49
CA ILE A 377 7.23 17.53 -20.33
C ILE A 377 7.49 16.58 -21.52
N ILE A 378 7.48 15.26 -21.30
CA ILE A 378 7.55 14.23 -22.34
C ILE A 378 6.40 14.37 -23.35
N ASN A 379 5.18 14.63 -22.90
CA ASN A 379 4.04 14.87 -23.79
C ASN A 379 4.22 16.14 -24.63
N ASN A 380 4.74 17.23 -24.04
CA ASN A 380 5.04 18.46 -24.77
C ASN A 380 6.12 18.26 -25.86
N LEU A 381 7.20 17.53 -25.52
CA LEU A 381 8.22 17.12 -26.49
C LEU A 381 7.62 16.24 -27.59
N THR A 382 6.80 15.25 -27.22
CA THR A 382 6.17 14.33 -28.19
C THR A 382 5.24 15.07 -29.15
N ASN A 383 4.49 16.06 -28.67
CA ASN A 383 3.70 16.95 -29.55
C ASN A 383 4.60 17.74 -30.52
N LEU A 384 5.73 18.28 -30.04
CA LEU A 384 6.72 18.93 -30.91
C LEU A 384 7.39 17.96 -31.89
N PHE A 385 7.35 16.64 -31.65
CA PHE A 385 7.91 15.60 -32.52
C PHE A 385 6.94 15.12 -33.63
N THR A 386 5.66 15.51 -33.59
CA THR A 386 4.64 15.11 -34.59
C THR A 386 4.32 16.20 -35.62
N ILE A 387 4.89 17.40 -35.49
CA ILE A 387 4.70 18.51 -36.43
C ILE A 387 5.36 18.17 -37.78
N ASP A 388 4.64 18.35 -38.89
CA ASP A 388 5.21 18.25 -40.24
C ASP A 388 6.12 19.44 -40.54
N SER A 389 7.40 19.23 -40.25
CA SER A 389 8.45 20.24 -40.35
C SER A 389 8.76 20.74 -41.76
N ASN A 390 8.36 20.02 -42.80
CA ASN A 390 8.59 20.42 -44.19
C ASN A 390 7.70 21.61 -44.58
N ASN A 391 6.46 21.60 -44.10
CA ASN A 391 5.39 22.53 -44.51
C ASN A 391 5.26 23.79 -43.63
N ILE A 392 6.02 23.89 -42.54
CA ILE A 392 6.09 25.11 -41.70
C ILE A 392 7.15 26.11 -42.20
N ASP A 393 7.06 27.35 -41.73
CA ASP A 393 8.00 28.42 -42.04
C ASP A 393 9.26 28.41 -41.16
N ALA A 394 10.23 29.27 -41.49
CA ALA A 394 11.53 29.33 -40.82
C ALA A 394 11.49 29.90 -39.39
N ASP A 395 10.52 30.75 -39.05
CA ASP A 395 10.40 31.36 -37.73
C ASP A 395 9.62 30.45 -36.77
N THR A 396 8.60 29.73 -37.25
CA THR A 396 7.99 28.60 -36.55
C THR A 396 9.00 27.49 -36.28
N LEU A 397 9.84 27.13 -37.26
CA LEU A 397 10.98 26.20 -37.04
C LEU A 397 11.93 26.69 -35.95
N HIS A 398 12.27 27.98 -35.94
CA HIS A 398 13.15 28.57 -34.93
C HIS A 398 12.52 28.51 -33.52
N ASN A 399 11.25 28.87 -33.40
CA ASN A 399 10.53 28.85 -32.12
C ASN A 399 10.35 27.42 -31.58
N ASN A 400 9.98 26.47 -32.44
CA ASN A 400 9.85 25.05 -32.04
C ASN A 400 11.21 24.47 -31.63
N LYS A 401 12.30 24.85 -32.31
CA LYS A 401 13.68 24.49 -31.92
C LYS A 401 14.01 24.99 -30.51
N LEU A 402 13.64 26.23 -30.16
CA LEU A 402 13.85 26.78 -28.81
C LEU A 402 13.03 26.04 -27.73
N GLN A 403 11.77 25.69 -28.02
CA GLN A 403 10.93 24.93 -27.10
C GLN A 403 11.49 23.52 -26.83
N ILE A 404 12.04 22.84 -27.85
CA ILE A 404 12.68 21.52 -27.69
C ILE A 404 13.85 21.60 -26.70
N ILE A 405 14.72 22.61 -26.81
CA ILE A 405 15.86 22.82 -25.88
C ILE A 405 15.36 23.04 -24.45
N TYR A 406 14.34 23.88 -24.29
CA TYR A 406 13.76 24.19 -22.98
C TYR A 406 13.17 22.93 -22.33
N PHE A 407 12.36 22.16 -23.04
CA PHE A 407 11.76 20.95 -22.49
C PHE A 407 12.76 19.82 -22.24
N ASP A 408 13.84 19.68 -23.03
CA ASP A 408 14.94 18.74 -22.72
C ASP A 408 15.67 19.13 -21.42
N SER A 409 15.95 20.43 -21.22
CA SER A 409 16.50 20.98 -19.97
C SER A 409 15.61 20.66 -18.76
N GLU A 410 14.31 20.95 -18.84
CA GLU A 410 13.42 20.70 -17.70
C GLU A 410 13.20 19.20 -17.46
N LEU A 411 13.11 18.38 -18.53
CA LEU A 411 13.03 16.93 -18.40
C LEU A 411 14.27 16.37 -17.68
N HIS A 412 15.47 16.85 -18.01
CA HIS A 412 16.71 16.41 -17.36
C HIS A 412 16.69 16.74 -15.85
N LYS A 413 16.24 17.94 -15.45
CA LYS A 413 16.09 18.33 -14.04
C LYS A 413 15.07 17.46 -13.30
N SER A 414 13.92 17.18 -13.90
CA SER A 414 12.89 16.32 -13.30
C SER A 414 13.38 14.88 -13.17
N ILE A 415 14.07 14.34 -14.17
CA ILE A 415 14.68 13.01 -14.14
C ILE A 415 15.71 12.89 -13.03
N GLU A 416 16.63 13.85 -12.90
CA GLU A 416 17.65 13.80 -11.83
C GLU A 416 17.02 13.92 -10.44
N SER A 417 15.95 14.72 -10.31
CA SER A 417 15.14 14.80 -9.09
C SER A 417 14.48 13.46 -8.74
N ILE A 418 13.94 12.74 -9.73
CA ILE A 418 13.37 11.38 -9.56
C ILE A 418 14.45 10.38 -9.14
N LYS A 419 15.67 10.43 -9.73
CA LYS A 419 16.79 9.57 -9.29
C LYS A 419 17.17 9.81 -7.83
N GLN A 420 17.27 11.08 -7.40
CA GLN A 420 17.62 11.42 -6.02
C GLN A 420 16.55 10.93 -5.03
N LEU A 421 15.28 11.12 -5.35
CA LEU A 421 14.16 10.61 -4.53
C LEU A 421 14.13 9.07 -4.51
N TYR A 422 14.36 8.40 -5.65
CA TYR A 422 14.50 6.94 -5.71
C TYR A 422 15.63 6.45 -4.79
N LYS A 423 16.82 7.07 -4.83
CA LYS A 423 17.95 6.70 -3.98
C LYS A 423 17.62 6.82 -2.49
N LYS A 424 16.97 7.93 -2.07
CA LYS A 424 16.50 8.08 -0.69
C LYS A 424 15.52 6.97 -0.29
N MET A 425 14.52 6.67 -1.13
CA MET A 425 13.56 5.61 -0.86
C MET A 425 14.19 4.22 -0.83
N TYR A 426 15.23 3.98 -1.65
CA TYR A 426 16.00 2.74 -1.65
C TYR A 426 16.88 2.60 -0.38
N ALA A 427 17.52 3.67 0.08
CA ALA A 427 18.21 3.67 1.38
C ALA A 427 17.22 3.41 2.54
N PHE A 428 16.06 4.07 2.52
CA PHE A 428 14.98 3.84 3.50
C PHE A 428 14.46 2.40 3.47
N LYS A 429 14.37 1.76 2.28
CA LYS A 429 14.04 0.33 2.11
C LYS A 429 14.99 -0.56 2.89
N LEU A 430 16.28 -0.39 2.65
CA LEU A 430 17.32 -1.22 3.26
C LEU A 430 17.37 -1.02 4.78
N LEU A 431 17.30 0.21 5.25
CA LEU A 431 17.31 0.55 6.68
C LEU A 431 16.10 -0.01 7.44
N ASN A 432 14.88 0.09 6.89
CA ASN A 432 13.69 -0.50 7.53
C ASN A 432 13.75 -2.03 7.57
N ILE A 433 14.21 -2.68 6.50
CA ILE A 433 14.35 -4.15 6.48
C ILE A 433 15.41 -4.60 7.50
N ALA A 434 16.50 -3.85 7.66
CA ALA A 434 17.50 -4.09 8.70
C ALA A 434 16.91 -3.98 10.11
N HIS A 435 16.13 -2.93 10.40
CA HIS A 435 15.47 -2.75 11.70
C HIS A 435 14.42 -3.83 12.00
N ILE A 436 13.58 -4.18 11.02
CA ILE A 436 12.57 -5.25 11.12
C ILE A 436 13.26 -6.59 11.41
N ASN A 437 14.36 -6.91 10.71
CA ASN A 437 15.15 -8.10 10.99
C ASN A 437 15.78 -8.08 12.39
N GLY A 438 16.30 -6.93 12.84
CA GLY A 438 16.83 -6.75 14.18
C GLY A 438 15.80 -7.13 15.26
N LYS A 439 14.53 -6.72 15.08
CA LYS A 439 13.45 -7.08 16.00
C LYS A 439 13.10 -8.57 15.99
N TYR A 440 13.08 -9.23 14.82
CA TYR A 440 12.93 -10.69 14.79
C TYR A 440 14.12 -11.43 15.45
N PHE A 441 15.33 -10.87 15.36
CA PHE A 441 16.53 -11.39 16.05
C PHE A 441 16.53 -11.12 17.57
N ASP A 442 15.88 -10.06 18.05
CA ASP A 442 15.65 -9.86 19.48
C ASP A 442 14.62 -10.86 20.03
N ILE A 443 13.52 -11.09 19.28
CA ILE A 443 12.52 -12.12 19.59
C ILE A 443 13.16 -13.52 19.66
N SER A 444 14.16 -13.84 18.83
CA SER A 444 14.84 -15.14 18.90
C SER A 444 15.63 -15.29 20.21
N LYS A 445 16.33 -14.24 20.68
CA LYS A 445 17.01 -14.23 22.00
C LYS A 445 16.02 -14.41 23.16
N GLU A 446 14.86 -13.73 23.10
CA GLU A 446 13.79 -13.87 24.08
C GLU A 446 13.28 -15.32 24.17
N PHE A 447 13.07 -15.98 23.03
CA PHE A 447 12.70 -17.39 23.01
C PHE A 447 13.79 -18.32 23.53
N ASP A 448 15.07 -18.03 23.29
CA ASP A 448 16.15 -18.82 23.88
C ASP A 448 16.15 -18.72 25.42
N ASN A 449 15.90 -17.53 25.97
CA ASN A 449 15.74 -17.32 27.41
C ASN A 449 14.55 -18.12 27.98
N ILE A 450 13.41 -18.15 27.28
CA ILE A 450 12.25 -19.00 27.64
C ILE A 450 12.65 -20.48 27.70
N LEU A 451 13.37 -20.99 26.68
CA LEU A 451 13.77 -22.39 26.63
C LEU A 451 14.83 -22.74 27.68
N GLN A 452 15.76 -21.82 28.00
CA GLN A 452 16.71 -22.01 29.09
C GLN A 452 16.00 -22.12 30.45
N LEU A 453 15.00 -21.26 30.72
CA LEU A 453 14.17 -21.32 31.93
C LEU A 453 13.34 -22.61 31.99
N GLN A 454 12.74 -23.04 30.88
CA GLN A 454 12.00 -24.31 30.79
C GLN A 454 12.94 -25.52 31.05
N LYS A 455 14.13 -25.55 30.42
CA LYS A 455 15.14 -26.61 30.60
C LYS A 455 15.63 -26.69 32.04
N HIS A 456 15.85 -25.55 32.72
CA HIS A 456 16.22 -25.51 34.13
C HIS A 456 15.12 -26.12 35.03
N LYS A 457 13.89 -25.64 34.89
CA LYS A 457 12.71 -26.09 35.65
C LYS A 457 12.40 -27.58 35.46
N LEU A 458 12.51 -28.10 34.23
CA LEU A 458 12.36 -29.54 33.95
C LEU A 458 13.52 -30.37 34.52
N THR A 459 14.74 -29.82 34.60
CA THR A 459 15.89 -30.46 35.25
C THR A 459 15.68 -30.56 36.76
N GLU A 460 15.19 -29.50 37.40
CA GLU A 460 14.84 -29.49 38.83
C GLU A 460 13.74 -30.53 39.14
N ASN A 461 12.64 -30.51 38.38
CA ASN A 461 11.57 -31.50 38.48
C ASN A 461 12.06 -32.94 38.34
N LEU A 462 12.93 -33.23 37.37
CA LEU A 462 13.51 -34.55 37.14
C LEU A 462 14.40 -34.99 38.32
N ASN A 463 15.23 -34.09 38.86
CA ASN A 463 16.05 -34.37 40.03
C ASN A 463 15.22 -34.64 41.28
N ASN A 464 14.15 -33.88 41.50
CA ASN A 464 13.22 -34.07 42.61
C ASN A 464 12.49 -35.42 42.50
N LEU A 465 12.02 -35.81 41.30
CA LEU A 465 11.43 -37.13 41.08
C LEU A 465 12.42 -38.28 41.31
N ASN A 466 13.68 -38.16 40.88
CA ASN A 466 14.71 -39.17 41.14
C ASN A 466 14.96 -39.35 42.65
N GLN A 467 14.95 -38.28 43.43
CA GLN A 467 15.05 -38.35 44.90
C GLN A 467 13.83 -39.03 45.53
N ILE A 468 12.63 -38.71 45.04
CA ILE A 468 11.37 -39.32 45.51
C ILE A 468 11.30 -40.82 45.17
N ASP A 469 11.69 -41.23 43.96
CA ASP A 469 11.69 -42.65 43.56
C ASP A 469 12.71 -43.48 44.35
N GLN A 470 13.90 -42.93 44.60
CA GLN A 470 14.89 -43.56 45.49
C GLN A 470 14.34 -43.70 46.92
N TYR A 471 13.78 -42.62 47.50
CA TYR A 471 13.22 -42.64 48.85
C TYR A 471 12.06 -43.65 48.99
N ILE A 472 11.13 -43.66 48.03
CA ILE A 472 9.99 -44.58 48.03
C ILE A 472 10.44 -46.02 47.78
N SER A 473 11.45 -46.25 46.95
CA SER A 473 12.04 -47.58 46.75
C SER A 473 12.73 -48.10 48.01
N ASP A 474 13.51 -47.26 48.70
CA ASP A 474 14.14 -47.62 49.97
C ASP A 474 13.11 -47.87 51.07
N LYS A 475 12.05 -47.05 51.15
CA LYS A 475 10.92 -47.25 52.08
C LYS A 475 10.10 -48.51 51.76
N LYS A 476 9.88 -48.83 50.48
CA LYS A 476 9.26 -50.10 50.05
C LYS A 476 10.12 -51.30 50.45
N ASN A 477 11.44 -51.21 50.30
CA ASN A 477 12.36 -52.26 50.76
C ASN A 477 12.34 -52.41 52.29
N GLN A 478 12.31 -51.30 53.04
CA GLN A 478 12.12 -51.32 54.51
C GLN A 478 10.78 -51.93 54.92
N PHE A 479 9.69 -51.63 54.21
CA PHE A 479 8.36 -52.20 54.44
C PHE A 479 8.37 -53.73 54.25
N LEU A 480 8.90 -54.21 53.12
CA LEU A 480 9.01 -55.64 52.82
C LEU A 480 9.95 -56.38 53.79
N HIS A 481 11.02 -55.72 54.26
CA HIS A 481 11.94 -56.29 55.24
C HIS A 481 11.29 -56.41 56.63
N ALA A 482 10.56 -55.38 57.07
CA ALA A 482 9.82 -55.39 58.34
C ALA A 482 8.74 -56.49 58.36
N LEU A 483 8.04 -56.67 57.23
CA LEU A 483 7.03 -57.71 57.01
C LEU A 483 7.60 -59.15 57.06
N ASN A 484 8.86 -59.33 56.63
CA ASN A 484 9.47 -60.67 56.47
C ASN A 484 10.35 -61.13 57.64
N GLU A 485 11.16 -60.27 58.25
CA GLU A 485 12.13 -60.71 59.27
C GLU A 485 11.54 -60.81 60.68
N THR A 486 10.51 -60.02 61.00
CA THR A 486 10.01 -59.96 62.38
C THR A 486 8.91 -60.99 62.61
N THR A 487 9.10 -61.86 63.62
CA THR A 487 8.05 -62.77 64.10
C THR A 487 6.77 -62.01 64.51
N ASN A 488 6.94 -60.75 64.92
CA ASN A 488 5.88 -59.83 65.33
C ASN A 488 6.09 -58.45 64.66
N PRO A 489 5.49 -58.18 63.49
CA PRO A 489 5.65 -56.90 62.82
C PRO A 489 5.06 -55.75 63.64
N ASN A 490 5.89 -54.76 63.96
CA ASN A 490 5.42 -53.55 64.63
C ASN A 490 4.54 -52.74 63.66
N LEU A 491 3.24 -52.93 63.78
CA LEU A 491 2.27 -52.34 62.86
C LEU A 491 2.22 -50.79 62.96
N ASN A 492 2.75 -50.19 64.03
CA ASN A 492 3.02 -48.74 64.06
C ASN A 492 4.15 -48.33 63.11
N THR A 493 5.23 -49.10 63.02
CA THR A 493 6.32 -48.86 62.05
C THR A 493 5.85 -49.10 60.60
N LEU A 494 4.96 -50.06 60.37
CA LEU A 494 4.31 -50.21 59.06
C LEU A 494 3.38 -49.02 58.73
N LYS A 495 2.63 -48.50 59.72
CA LYS A 495 1.83 -47.25 59.58
C LYS A 495 2.69 -46.02 59.29
N GLU A 496 3.85 -45.89 59.94
CA GLU A 496 4.82 -44.83 59.71
C GLU A 496 5.41 -44.90 58.29
N ILE A 497 5.93 -46.05 57.86
CA ILE A 497 6.48 -46.24 56.50
C ILE A 497 5.40 -46.03 55.42
N TYR A 498 4.18 -46.49 55.65
CA TYR A 498 3.04 -46.23 54.76
C TYR A 498 2.75 -44.72 54.63
N HIS A 499 2.73 -43.99 55.75
CA HIS A 499 2.44 -42.56 55.75
C HIS A 499 3.58 -41.74 55.11
N ASP A 500 4.84 -42.08 55.39
CA ASP A 500 6.03 -41.51 54.74
C ASP A 500 5.92 -41.60 53.21
N ILE A 501 5.53 -42.76 52.66
CA ILE A 501 5.37 -42.97 51.22
C ILE A 501 4.19 -42.15 50.67
N VAL A 502 3.03 -42.18 51.33
CA VAL A 502 1.81 -41.50 50.85
C VAL A 502 1.94 -39.97 50.86
N ASN A 503 2.75 -39.40 51.77
CA ASN A 503 2.93 -37.95 51.86
C ASN A 503 3.57 -37.31 50.61
N TYR A 504 4.24 -38.09 49.76
CA TYR A 504 4.82 -37.61 48.50
C TYR A 504 3.83 -37.54 47.32
N GLU A 505 2.65 -38.17 47.40
CA GLU A 505 1.69 -38.23 46.27
C GLU A 505 1.30 -36.83 45.74
N ASN A 506 1.11 -35.86 46.64
CA ASN A 506 0.81 -34.48 46.27
C ASN A 506 1.95 -33.80 45.48
N GLN A 507 3.22 -34.06 45.86
CA GLN A 507 4.39 -33.47 45.19
C GLN A 507 4.59 -34.08 43.79
N ILE A 508 4.32 -35.38 43.67
CA ILE A 508 4.38 -36.11 42.39
C ILE A 508 3.33 -35.57 41.42
N ASP A 509 2.08 -35.37 41.87
CA ASP A 509 1.03 -34.79 41.03
C ASP A 509 1.29 -33.30 40.69
N GLU A 510 1.91 -32.51 41.57
CA GLU A 510 2.35 -31.14 41.25
C GLU A 510 3.41 -31.12 40.15
N ILE A 511 4.49 -31.90 40.29
CA ILE A 511 5.55 -32.02 39.28
C ILE A 511 5.00 -32.51 37.93
N LYS A 512 4.09 -33.48 37.95
CA LYS A 512 3.39 -34.02 36.78
C LYS A 512 2.54 -32.96 36.08
N ASN A 513 1.76 -32.18 36.82
CA ASN A 513 0.93 -31.11 36.27
C ASN A 513 1.79 -30.00 35.63
N ILE A 514 2.89 -29.61 36.28
CA ILE A 514 3.88 -28.69 35.71
C ILE A 514 4.47 -29.26 34.41
N SER A 515 4.95 -30.51 34.44
CA SER A 515 5.66 -31.12 33.31
C SER A 515 4.75 -31.38 32.11
N ASN A 516 3.46 -31.68 32.33
CA ASN A 516 2.46 -31.75 31.27
C ASN A 516 2.21 -30.39 30.62
N LYS A 517 2.08 -29.31 31.40
CA LYS A 517 1.90 -27.96 30.87
C LYS A 517 3.10 -27.50 30.02
N GLU A 518 4.32 -27.82 30.43
CA GLU A 518 5.51 -27.51 29.62
C GLU A 518 5.55 -28.33 28.31
N ASN A 519 5.01 -29.56 28.29
CA ASN A 519 4.89 -30.37 27.08
C ASN A 519 3.83 -29.82 26.10
N GLU A 520 2.72 -29.27 26.63
CA GLU A 520 1.73 -28.54 25.82
C GLU A 520 2.36 -27.27 25.19
N ASN A 521 3.15 -26.52 25.98
CA ASN A 521 3.88 -25.34 25.51
C ASN A 521 4.84 -25.65 24.35
N ILE A 522 5.55 -26.79 24.37
CA ILE A 522 6.49 -27.20 23.31
C ILE A 522 5.86 -27.16 21.91
N THR A 523 4.62 -27.62 21.76
CA THR A 523 3.93 -27.62 20.45
C THR A 523 3.59 -26.19 20.00
N LEU A 524 3.22 -25.33 20.94
CA LEU A 524 2.94 -23.91 20.67
C LEU A 524 4.22 -23.13 20.32
N TYR A 525 5.36 -23.47 20.93
CA TYR A 525 6.65 -22.87 20.61
C TYR A 525 7.09 -23.24 19.18
N ILE A 526 7.04 -24.53 18.81
CA ILE A 526 7.38 -24.99 17.44
C ILE A 526 6.53 -24.25 16.39
N ASP A 527 5.20 -24.24 16.56
CA ASP A 527 4.28 -23.55 15.65
C ASP A 527 4.58 -22.04 15.53
N THR A 528 4.94 -21.39 16.64
CA THR A 528 5.27 -19.96 16.65
C THR A 528 6.60 -19.68 15.95
N ILE A 529 7.66 -20.44 16.27
CA ILE A 529 9.00 -20.25 15.71
C ILE A 529 9.03 -20.57 14.20
N THR A 530 8.33 -21.62 13.75
CA THR A 530 8.21 -21.93 12.31
C THR A 530 7.59 -20.77 11.55
N LYS A 531 6.49 -20.19 12.04
CA LYS A 531 5.82 -19.03 11.40
C LYS A 531 6.69 -17.77 11.38
N LEU A 532 7.45 -17.50 12.45
CA LEU A 532 8.41 -16.39 12.48
C LEU A 532 9.56 -16.63 11.48
N THR A 533 10.05 -17.87 11.37
CA THR A 533 11.08 -18.27 10.40
C THR A 533 10.59 -18.07 8.96
N GLU A 534 9.36 -18.51 8.65
CA GLU A 534 8.71 -18.29 7.34
C GLU A 534 8.59 -16.79 7.02
N LYS A 535 8.20 -15.94 7.99
CA LYS A 535 8.14 -14.48 7.80
C LYS A 535 9.50 -13.88 7.44
N VAL A 536 10.57 -14.26 8.14
CA VAL A 536 11.92 -13.77 7.84
C VAL A 536 12.44 -14.31 6.50
N GLN A 537 12.12 -15.56 6.14
CA GLN A 537 12.43 -16.12 4.82
C GLN A 537 11.73 -15.34 3.69
N ASN A 538 10.44 -15.02 3.84
CA ASN A 538 9.72 -14.20 2.86
C ASN A 538 10.36 -12.80 2.68
N ILE A 539 10.91 -12.21 3.74
CA ILE A 539 11.65 -10.93 3.65
C ILE A 539 12.97 -11.11 2.88
N LEU A 540 13.70 -12.20 3.12
CA LEU A 540 14.93 -12.55 2.39
C LEU A 540 14.67 -12.82 0.89
N ASP A 541 13.58 -13.51 0.58
CA ASP A 541 13.16 -13.80 -0.78
C ASP A 541 12.69 -12.53 -1.51
N TYR A 542 11.99 -11.62 -0.82
CA TYR A 542 11.65 -10.30 -1.37
C TYR A 542 12.89 -9.46 -1.67
N VAL A 543 13.85 -9.35 -0.74
CA VAL A 543 15.12 -8.63 -0.96
C VAL A 543 15.87 -9.22 -2.16
N THR A 544 15.94 -10.55 -2.26
CA THR A 544 16.68 -11.26 -3.32
C THR A 544 15.99 -11.18 -4.69
N THR A 545 14.65 -11.24 -4.73
CA THR A 545 13.89 -11.21 -5.99
C THR A 545 13.81 -9.81 -6.57
N TYR A 546 13.59 -8.78 -5.74
CA TYR A 546 13.40 -7.41 -6.23
C TYR A 546 14.67 -6.84 -6.88
N GLU A 547 15.85 -7.24 -6.40
CA GLU A 547 17.15 -6.78 -6.88
C GLU A 547 17.48 -7.23 -8.32
N ASN A 548 16.88 -8.36 -8.77
CA ASN A 548 17.02 -8.92 -10.12
C ASN A 548 16.03 -8.33 -11.13
N ASN A 549 14.92 -7.75 -10.66
CA ASN A 549 13.85 -7.25 -11.53
C ASN A 549 14.06 -5.79 -11.99
N ASN A 550 14.85 -4.98 -11.25
CA ASN A 550 15.02 -3.54 -11.49
C ASN A 550 16.03 -3.16 -12.60
N ASN A 551 16.19 -4.00 -13.63
CA ASN A 551 17.20 -3.80 -14.70
C ASN A 551 17.06 -2.47 -15.45
N ILE A 552 15.84 -1.94 -15.64
CA ILE A 552 15.62 -0.63 -16.27
C ILE A 552 16.18 0.49 -15.39
N ILE A 553 15.96 0.44 -14.07
CA ILE A 553 16.42 1.47 -13.14
C ILE A 553 17.95 1.43 -12.98
N LYS A 554 18.55 0.22 -12.93
CA LYS A 554 20.01 0.02 -12.89
C LYS A 554 20.76 0.57 -14.13
N GLN A 555 20.06 0.86 -15.24
CA GLN A 555 20.66 1.56 -16.40
C GLN A 555 20.73 3.09 -16.23
N HIS A 556 19.86 3.68 -15.41
CA HIS A 556 19.81 5.13 -15.16
C HIS A 556 20.48 5.54 -13.85
N ILE A 557 20.69 4.57 -12.95
CA ILE A 557 21.22 4.78 -11.61
C ILE A 557 22.30 3.72 -11.33
N GLN A 558 23.54 4.18 -11.13
CA GLN A 558 24.55 3.38 -10.44
C GLN A 558 24.24 3.39 -8.94
N ASP A 559 23.80 2.25 -8.43
CA ASP A 559 23.60 1.97 -7.01
C ASP A 559 24.91 1.39 -6.45
N ASN A 560 25.58 2.13 -5.55
CA ASN A 560 26.79 1.65 -4.87
C ASN A 560 26.47 0.74 -3.64
N ASP A 561 25.18 0.51 -3.38
CA ASP A 561 24.68 -0.07 -2.13
C ASP A 561 24.69 -1.61 -2.08
N GLU A 562 25.23 -2.29 -3.09
CA GLU A 562 25.29 -3.77 -3.17
C GLU A 562 25.94 -4.41 -1.91
N ASN A 563 26.88 -3.71 -1.28
CA ASN A 563 27.49 -4.11 -0.01
C ASN A 563 26.46 -4.10 1.14
N HIS A 564 25.64 -3.05 1.26
CA HIS A 564 24.57 -2.99 2.26
C HIS A 564 23.46 -4.01 2.01
N VAL A 565 23.08 -4.28 0.75
CA VAL A 565 22.11 -5.35 0.45
C VAL A 565 22.66 -6.72 0.85
N SER A 566 23.94 -6.97 0.60
CA SER A 566 24.63 -8.21 0.99
C SER A 566 24.65 -8.39 2.51
N GLN A 567 25.00 -7.33 3.26
CA GLN A 567 24.94 -7.32 4.72
C GLN A 567 23.54 -7.63 5.27
N ILE A 568 22.49 -7.06 4.66
CA ILE A 568 21.09 -7.30 5.04
C ILE A 568 20.68 -8.76 4.77
N LYS A 569 21.02 -9.31 3.61
CA LYS A 569 20.77 -10.74 3.29
C LYS A 569 21.45 -11.65 4.31
N ASP A 570 22.69 -11.38 4.68
CA ASP A 570 23.42 -12.22 5.64
C ASP A 570 22.90 -12.05 7.07
N ASN A 571 22.42 -10.87 7.45
CA ASN A 571 21.76 -10.66 8.73
C ASN A 571 20.37 -11.32 8.80
N LEU A 572 19.62 -11.38 7.69
CA LEU A 572 18.37 -12.16 7.59
C LEU A 572 18.64 -13.67 7.74
N LYS A 573 19.68 -14.20 7.09
CA LYS A 573 20.11 -15.60 7.25
C LYS A 573 20.48 -15.93 8.70
N LYS A 574 21.19 -15.05 9.41
CA LYS A 574 21.54 -15.23 10.84
C LYS A 574 20.28 -15.34 11.71
N THR A 575 19.25 -14.52 11.46
CA THR A 575 17.98 -14.60 12.19
C THR A 575 17.26 -15.92 11.92
N ILE A 576 17.21 -16.38 10.66
CA ILE A 576 16.66 -17.69 10.26
C ILE A 576 17.43 -18.83 10.96
N GLN A 577 18.76 -18.79 10.97
CA GLN A 577 19.59 -19.76 11.68
C GLN A 577 19.32 -19.74 13.20
N SER A 578 19.18 -18.56 13.80
CA SER A 578 18.86 -18.43 15.24
C SER A 578 17.52 -19.09 15.58
N PHE A 579 16.50 -18.94 14.74
CA PHE A 579 15.23 -19.66 14.91
C PHE A 579 15.37 -21.18 14.69
N GLN A 580 16.21 -21.64 13.77
CA GLN A 580 16.52 -23.07 13.60
C GLN A 580 17.25 -23.66 14.81
N GLU A 581 18.19 -22.93 15.41
CA GLU A 581 18.87 -23.32 16.65
C GLU A 581 17.89 -23.42 17.84
N ILE A 582 16.87 -22.54 17.90
CA ILE A 582 15.78 -22.60 18.88
C ILE A 582 14.91 -23.85 18.66
N LEU A 583 14.56 -24.20 17.43
CA LEU A 583 13.85 -25.45 17.12
C LEU A 583 14.66 -26.69 17.55
N ASN A 584 15.97 -26.72 17.26
CA ASN A 584 16.85 -27.80 17.70
C ASN A 584 16.90 -27.93 19.23
N LYS A 585 16.95 -26.80 19.96
CA LYS A 585 16.90 -26.78 21.44
C LYS A 585 15.55 -27.28 21.98
N ILE A 586 14.44 -27.05 21.29
CA ILE A 586 13.13 -27.63 21.65
C ILE A 586 13.15 -29.15 21.51
N ASP A 587 13.67 -29.69 20.41
CA ASP A 587 13.76 -31.15 20.23
C ASP A 587 14.78 -31.80 21.20
N GLU A 588 15.87 -31.12 21.58
CA GLU A 588 16.72 -31.55 22.70
C GLU A 588 15.93 -31.69 24.02
N ILE A 589 15.18 -30.66 24.42
CA ILE A 589 14.35 -30.65 25.63
C ILE A 589 13.32 -31.78 25.55
N LYS A 590 12.69 -31.96 24.39
CA LYS A 590 11.70 -33.00 24.13
C LYS A 590 12.28 -34.41 24.30
N VAL A 591 13.46 -34.69 23.73
CA VAL A 591 14.15 -35.96 23.89
C VAL A 591 14.61 -36.17 25.34
N GLN A 592 15.18 -35.14 25.97
CA GLN A 592 15.74 -35.21 27.33
C GLN A 592 14.67 -35.45 28.42
N PHE A 593 13.54 -34.74 28.37
CA PHE A 593 12.54 -34.77 29.45
C PHE A 593 11.28 -35.58 29.14
N TYR A 594 11.07 -35.97 27.89
CA TYR A 594 9.88 -36.70 27.43
C TYR A 594 10.18 -37.95 26.58
N GLY A 595 11.46 -38.30 26.34
CA GLY A 595 11.89 -39.54 25.67
C GLY A 595 11.77 -40.82 26.51
N ASN A 596 12.66 -41.79 26.33
CA ASN A 596 12.72 -42.98 27.18
C ASN A 596 13.44 -42.66 28.51
N ASN A 597 13.01 -43.28 29.62
CA ASN A 597 13.40 -42.91 31.00
C ASN A 597 13.05 -41.45 31.37
N ASN A 598 11.92 -40.96 30.84
CA ASN A 598 11.41 -39.60 31.10
C ASN A 598 10.73 -39.45 32.48
N ILE A 599 10.33 -38.21 32.78
CA ILE A 599 9.51 -37.81 33.93
C ILE A 599 8.30 -38.73 34.14
N ASN A 600 7.55 -39.04 33.06
CA ASN A 600 6.36 -39.90 33.13
C ASN A 600 6.69 -41.36 33.47
N SER A 601 7.84 -41.87 33.02
CA SER A 601 8.34 -43.21 33.35
C SER A 601 8.67 -43.31 34.84
N ILE A 602 9.35 -42.31 35.41
CA ILE A 602 9.68 -42.27 36.84
C ILE A 602 8.40 -42.16 37.69
N ILE A 603 7.47 -41.28 37.31
CA ILE A 603 6.14 -41.18 37.94
C ILE A 603 5.40 -42.53 37.90
N THR A 604 5.56 -43.32 36.84
CA THR A 604 4.95 -44.65 36.69
C THR A 604 5.61 -45.67 37.62
N THR A 605 6.94 -45.70 37.71
CA THR A 605 7.70 -46.53 38.68
C THR A 605 7.31 -46.22 40.13
N ILE A 606 7.29 -44.93 40.49
CA ILE A 606 6.84 -44.47 41.81
C ILE A 606 5.40 -44.95 42.07
N SER A 607 4.49 -44.73 41.12
CA SER A 607 3.09 -45.13 41.26
C SER A 607 2.93 -46.65 41.47
N GLN A 608 3.77 -47.48 40.84
CA GLN A 608 3.78 -48.92 41.09
C GLN A 608 4.30 -49.23 42.50
N ASN A 609 5.44 -48.65 42.91
CA ASN A 609 6.01 -48.82 44.24
C ASN A 609 5.05 -48.40 45.38
N VAL A 610 4.33 -47.29 45.21
CA VAL A 610 3.30 -46.82 46.16
C VAL A 610 2.12 -47.80 46.22
N ASN A 611 1.63 -48.28 45.07
CA ASN A 611 0.49 -49.20 45.02
C ASN A 611 0.81 -50.59 45.61
N ASP A 612 2.04 -51.09 45.43
CA ASP A 612 2.48 -52.35 46.06
C ASP A 612 2.39 -52.27 47.60
N VAL A 613 2.88 -51.18 48.19
CA VAL A 613 2.81 -50.96 49.64
C VAL A 613 1.37 -50.74 50.10
N LYS A 614 0.54 -50.00 49.34
CA LYS A 614 -0.90 -49.84 49.64
C LYS A 614 -1.64 -51.18 49.65
N ASN A 615 -1.38 -52.04 48.67
CA ASN A 615 -2.02 -53.36 48.56
C ASN A 615 -1.64 -54.27 49.73
N ASN A 616 -0.36 -54.33 50.11
CA ASN A 616 0.10 -55.16 51.22
C ASN A 616 -0.43 -54.65 52.58
N PHE A 617 -0.30 -53.35 52.85
CA PHE A 617 -0.76 -52.75 54.11
C PHE A 617 -2.29 -52.89 54.32
N SER A 618 -3.09 -52.87 53.25
CA SER A 618 -4.54 -53.09 53.32
C SER A 618 -4.91 -54.54 53.72
N LYS A 619 -4.06 -55.52 53.40
CA LYS A 619 -4.24 -56.92 53.81
C LYS A 619 -3.93 -57.12 55.29
N ASP A 620 -2.79 -56.59 55.76
CA ASP A 620 -2.39 -56.65 57.17
C ASP A 620 -3.46 -56.03 58.09
N LEU A 621 -3.99 -54.85 57.73
CA LEU A 621 -5.11 -54.21 58.44
C LEU A 621 -6.36 -55.09 58.50
N THR A 622 -6.64 -55.89 57.46
CA THR A 622 -7.79 -56.80 57.42
C THR A 622 -7.59 -57.97 58.39
N ILE A 623 -6.36 -58.49 58.50
CA ILE A 623 -5.98 -59.54 59.45
C ILE A 623 -6.04 -59.01 60.90
N GLU A 624 -5.45 -57.83 61.18
CA GLU A 624 -5.46 -57.17 62.50
C GLU A 624 -6.90 -56.99 63.01
N ASN A 625 -7.77 -56.38 62.20
CA ASN A 625 -9.16 -56.15 62.57
C ASN A 625 -9.94 -57.47 62.76
N GLY A 626 -9.64 -58.52 61.98
CA GLY A 626 -10.22 -59.84 62.16
C GLY A 626 -9.89 -60.44 63.52
N LEU A 627 -8.61 -60.39 63.93
CA LEU A 627 -8.14 -60.90 65.23
C LEU A 627 -8.73 -60.09 66.40
N ILE A 628 -8.78 -58.76 66.32
CA ILE A 628 -9.38 -57.92 67.37
C ILE A 628 -10.88 -58.23 67.56
N GLN A 629 -11.63 -58.43 66.47
CA GLN A 629 -13.04 -58.82 66.55
C GLN A 629 -13.24 -60.23 67.12
N ILE A 630 -12.34 -61.16 66.81
CA ILE A 630 -12.29 -62.51 67.41
C ILE A 630 -12.04 -62.41 68.91
N GLN A 631 -11.01 -61.68 69.35
CA GLN A 631 -10.66 -61.55 70.76
C GLN A 631 -11.83 -60.98 71.56
N LYS A 632 -12.43 -59.87 71.10
CA LYS A 632 -13.60 -59.29 71.75
C LYS A 632 -14.77 -60.27 71.81
N SER A 633 -15.02 -61.03 70.74
CA SER A 633 -16.09 -62.05 70.74
C SER A 633 -15.84 -63.15 71.77
N LEU A 634 -14.58 -63.53 72.03
CA LEU A 634 -14.22 -64.51 73.07
C LEU A 634 -14.39 -63.92 74.47
N GLU A 635 -13.98 -62.67 74.69
CA GLU A 635 -14.15 -61.95 75.96
C GLU A 635 -15.65 -61.78 76.30
N ASP A 636 -16.48 -61.41 75.32
CA ASP A 636 -17.94 -61.30 75.46
C ASP A 636 -18.59 -62.64 75.85
N ILE A 637 -18.11 -63.79 75.33
CA ILE A 637 -18.56 -65.11 75.79
C ILE A 637 -18.02 -65.45 77.18
N GLN A 638 -16.75 -65.19 77.49
CA GLN A 638 -16.20 -65.44 78.84
C GLN A 638 -16.92 -64.64 79.93
N ASN A 639 -17.46 -63.47 79.59
CA ASN A 639 -18.27 -62.64 80.48
C ASN A 639 -19.73 -63.14 80.56
N SER A 640 -20.41 -63.37 79.43
CA SER A 640 -21.81 -63.85 79.43
C SER A 640 -21.99 -65.27 79.98
N THR A 641 -20.93 -66.10 79.99
CA THR A 641 -20.97 -67.44 80.62
C THR A 641 -20.78 -67.42 82.15
N TYR A 642 -20.66 -66.26 82.81
CA TYR A 642 -20.31 -66.18 84.24
C TYR A 642 -21.20 -67.02 85.18
N GLU A 643 -22.53 -66.95 85.04
CA GLU A 643 -23.47 -67.74 85.88
C GLU A 643 -23.44 -69.26 85.61
N ILE A 644 -22.86 -69.67 84.49
CA ILE A 644 -22.71 -71.07 84.07
C ILE A 644 -21.25 -71.52 84.04
N ARG A 645 -20.34 -70.78 84.70
CA ARG A 645 -18.95 -71.22 84.95
C ARG A 645 -18.91 -72.45 85.85
N ASN A 646 -17.85 -73.25 85.67
CA ASN A 646 -17.66 -74.55 86.31
C ASN A 646 -17.74 -74.50 87.85
N GLU A 647 -17.19 -73.45 88.48
CA GLU A 647 -17.33 -73.20 89.92
C GLU A 647 -18.78 -72.99 90.37
N GLN A 648 -19.54 -72.16 89.65
CA GLN A 648 -20.94 -71.84 90.00
C GLN A 648 -21.85 -73.05 89.79
N ILE A 649 -21.65 -73.78 88.69
CA ILE A 649 -22.37 -75.02 88.40
C ILE A 649 -22.00 -76.11 89.41
N THR A 650 -20.73 -76.27 89.78
CA THR A 650 -20.29 -77.20 90.83
C THR A 650 -20.93 -76.85 92.18
N LYS A 651 -20.94 -75.57 92.56
CA LYS A 651 -21.57 -75.11 93.81
C LYS A 651 -23.08 -75.37 93.81
N PHE A 652 -23.77 -75.02 92.73
CA PHE A 652 -25.19 -75.27 92.53
C PHE A 652 -25.54 -76.77 92.62
N VAL A 653 -24.81 -77.61 91.88
CA VAL A 653 -24.98 -79.06 91.86
C VAL A 653 -24.76 -79.67 93.25
N ASN A 654 -23.70 -79.28 93.95
CA ASN A 654 -23.40 -79.79 95.28
C ASN A 654 -24.40 -79.28 96.33
N THR A 655 -24.92 -78.06 96.21
CA THR A 655 -26.00 -77.56 97.09
C THR A 655 -27.27 -78.40 96.96
N ILE A 656 -27.68 -78.72 95.73
CA ILE A 656 -28.84 -79.58 95.48
C ILE A 656 -28.56 -81.00 95.99
N ARG A 657 -27.44 -81.62 95.59
CA ARG A 657 -27.10 -83.00 96.00
C ARG A 657 -27.07 -83.14 97.53
N ASN A 658 -26.41 -82.22 98.24
CA ASN A 658 -26.37 -82.23 99.71
C ASN A 658 -27.76 -82.10 100.34
N TYR A 659 -28.63 -81.24 99.80
CA TYR A 659 -30.02 -81.13 100.27
C TYR A 659 -30.78 -82.44 100.06
N VAL A 660 -30.72 -83.00 98.85
CA VAL A 660 -31.42 -84.24 98.48
C VAL A 660 -30.94 -85.43 99.32
N GLU A 661 -29.62 -85.56 99.51
CA GLU A 661 -29.03 -86.61 100.33
C GLU A 661 -29.42 -86.49 101.81
N GLN A 662 -29.43 -85.28 102.38
CA GLN A 662 -29.89 -85.05 103.75
C GLN A 662 -31.38 -85.40 103.94
N GLN A 663 -32.25 -84.96 103.01
CA GLN A 663 -33.69 -85.27 103.10
C GLN A 663 -33.99 -86.76 102.88
N THR A 664 -33.27 -87.42 101.96
CA THR A 664 -33.42 -88.86 101.71
C THR A 664 -32.99 -89.67 102.94
N ASN A 665 -31.86 -89.30 103.57
CA ASN A 665 -31.41 -89.91 104.83
C ASN A 665 -32.38 -89.65 106.00
N LYS A 666 -33.07 -88.51 106.03
CA LYS A 666 -34.11 -88.22 107.04
C LYS A 666 -35.30 -89.19 106.90
N ILE A 667 -35.85 -89.32 105.69
CA ILE A 667 -36.95 -90.25 105.37
C ILE A 667 -36.53 -91.71 105.62
N GLN A 668 -35.28 -92.06 105.35
CA GLN A 668 -34.73 -93.40 105.57
C GLN A 668 -34.72 -93.82 107.05
N ASN A 669 -34.55 -92.87 107.97
CA ASN A 669 -34.46 -93.12 109.41
C ASN A 669 -35.81 -92.95 110.16
N ASN A 670 -36.70 -92.08 109.68
CA ASN A 670 -38.04 -91.91 110.25
C ASN A 670 -39.09 -91.66 109.14
N PRO A 671 -39.80 -92.70 108.67
CA PRO A 671 -40.64 -92.57 107.47
C PRO A 671 -41.97 -91.87 107.73
N ASN A 672 -42.10 -90.61 107.29
CA ASN A 672 -43.36 -89.86 107.28
C ASN A 672 -43.88 -89.71 105.84
N LYS A 673 -45.14 -90.12 105.58
CA LYS A 673 -45.75 -90.13 104.25
C LYS A 673 -45.88 -88.74 103.62
N ASP A 674 -46.21 -87.72 104.43
CA ASP A 674 -46.56 -86.40 103.92
C ASP A 674 -45.31 -85.52 103.68
N GLU A 675 -44.22 -85.78 104.41
CA GLU A 675 -42.92 -85.13 104.16
C GLU A 675 -42.27 -85.61 102.85
N ILE A 676 -42.56 -86.85 102.41
CA ILE A 676 -42.04 -87.40 101.15
C ILE A 676 -42.51 -86.59 99.95
N ASP A 677 -43.76 -86.10 99.93
CA ASP A 677 -44.31 -85.35 98.79
C ASP A 677 -43.70 -83.94 98.67
N ASP A 678 -43.56 -83.21 99.77
CA ASP A 678 -42.90 -81.89 99.81
C ASP A 678 -41.43 -81.97 99.37
N ILE A 679 -40.73 -83.04 99.74
CA ILE A 679 -39.35 -83.32 99.31
C ILE A 679 -39.31 -83.65 97.81
N ILE A 680 -40.22 -84.50 97.30
CA ILE A 680 -40.33 -84.79 95.86
C ILE A 680 -40.62 -83.52 95.05
N GLU A 681 -41.54 -82.65 95.50
CA GLU A 681 -41.87 -81.41 94.78
C GLU A 681 -40.68 -80.43 94.74
N LYS A 682 -39.90 -80.33 95.82
CA LYS A 682 -38.67 -79.53 95.85
C LYS A 682 -37.60 -80.07 94.89
N ILE A 683 -37.43 -81.39 94.80
CA ILE A 683 -36.51 -82.00 93.82
C ILE A 683 -36.99 -81.76 92.38
N ILE A 684 -38.31 -81.84 92.14
CA ILE A 684 -38.90 -81.50 90.83
C ILE A 684 -38.65 -80.03 90.48
N ASN A 685 -38.72 -79.11 91.43
CA ASN A 685 -38.43 -77.69 91.20
C ASN A 685 -36.94 -77.44 90.92
N TYR A 686 -36.01 -78.10 91.61
CA TYR A 686 -34.58 -78.07 91.23
C TYR A 686 -34.35 -78.63 89.81
N ASN A 687 -35.05 -79.70 89.41
CA ASN A 687 -34.98 -80.21 88.04
C ASN A 687 -35.54 -79.24 86.99
N LYS A 688 -36.50 -78.36 87.33
CA LYS A 688 -36.92 -77.25 86.44
C LYS A 688 -35.80 -76.22 86.25
N GLU A 689 -35.06 -75.88 87.30
CA GLU A 689 -33.89 -74.98 87.18
C GLU A 689 -32.75 -75.60 86.36
N LEU A 690 -32.50 -76.91 86.51
CA LEU A 690 -31.57 -77.66 85.64
C LEU A 690 -32.01 -77.59 84.17
N ALA A 691 -33.30 -77.83 83.90
CA ALA A 691 -33.87 -77.77 82.55
C ALA A 691 -33.81 -76.36 81.91
N ILE A 692 -33.68 -75.29 82.70
CA ILE A 692 -33.44 -73.92 82.19
C ILE A 692 -31.93 -73.68 81.95
N LYS A 693 -31.05 -74.16 82.84
CA LYS A 693 -29.60 -73.94 82.70
C LYS A 693 -28.95 -74.78 81.59
N ILE A 694 -29.45 -75.98 81.29
CA ILE A 694 -28.89 -76.86 80.25
C ILE A 694 -28.95 -76.25 78.83
N PRO A 695 -30.09 -75.69 78.35
CA PRO A 695 -30.14 -74.97 77.07
C PRO A 695 -29.16 -73.80 76.98
N ILE A 696 -29.05 -72.99 78.04
CA ILE A 696 -28.14 -71.82 78.06
C ILE A 696 -26.67 -72.24 77.91
N VAL A 697 -26.29 -73.40 78.46
CA VAL A 697 -24.96 -73.99 78.22
C VAL A 697 -24.79 -74.41 76.75
N ILE A 698 -25.79 -75.02 76.14
CA ILE A 698 -25.76 -75.47 74.73
C ILE A 698 -25.68 -74.30 73.75
N ASP A 699 -26.44 -73.23 73.95
CA ASP A 699 -26.40 -72.05 73.08
C ASP A 699 -25.04 -71.36 73.13
N ASN A 700 -24.39 -71.32 74.29
CA ASN A 700 -23.01 -70.83 74.41
C ASN A 700 -22.00 -71.76 73.69
N GLN A 701 -22.19 -73.09 73.71
CA GLN A 701 -21.35 -74.01 72.90
C GLN A 701 -21.48 -73.72 71.40
N ASN A 702 -22.69 -73.47 70.91
CA ASN A 702 -22.95 -73.10 69.52
C ASN A 702 -22.29 -71.75 69.16
N ASN A 703 -22.36 -70.76 70.05
CA ASN A 703 -21.72 -69.46 69.85
C ASN A 703 -20.19 -69.54 69.78
N VAL A 704 -19.54 -70.31 70.66
CA VAL A 704 -18.06 -70.51 70.59
C VAL A 704 -17.67 -71.26 69.31
N THR A 705 -18.45 -72.24 68.88
CA THR A 705 -18.23 -72.97 67.62
C THR A 705 -18.30 -72.02 66.40
N SER A 706 -19.21 -71.04 66.43
CA SER A 706 -19.29 -69.96 65.44
C SER A 706 -18.05 -69.06 65.44
N ILE A 707 -17.47 -68.77 66.62
CA ILE A 707 -16.19 -68.04 66.70
C ILE A 707 -15.04 -68.87 66.12
N ILE A 708 -14.93 -70.17 66.43
CA ILE A 708 -13.89 -71.05 65.85
C ILE A 708 -13.95 -71.04 64.31
N SER A 709 -15.17 -71.06 63.73
CA SER A 709 -15.34 -70.91 62.28
C SER A 709 -14.83 -69.56 61.73
N ARG A 710 -14.91 -68.47 62.50
CA ARG A 710 -14.32 -67.17 62.14
C ARG A 710 -12.80 -67.18 62.27
N ILE A 711 -12.25 -67.81 63.32
CA ILE A 711 -10.80 -67.90 63.50
C ILE A 711 -10.15 -68.66 62.36
N ASN A 712 -10.71 -69.81 61.97
CA ASN A 712 -10.20 -70.60 60.83
C ASN A 712 -10.22 -69.80 59.52
N LYS A 713 -11.20 -68.91 59.31
CA LYS A 713 -11.20 -68.01 58.13
C LYS A 713 -10.07 -66.99 58.15
N VAL A 714 -9.71 -66.48 59.32
CA VAL A 714 -8.57 -65.56 59.49
C VAL A 714 -7.24 -66.31 59.34
N ILE A 715 -7.13 -67.54 59.84
CA ILE A 715 -5.96 -68.41 59.61
C ILE A 715 -5.75 -68.67 58.12
N ASN A 716 -6.79 -69.09 57.38
CA ASN A 716 -6.67 -69.33 55.94
C ASN A 716 -6.23 -68.07 55.16
N LEU A 717 -6.61 -66.87 55.61
CA LEU A 717 -6.12 -65.61 55.03
C LEU A 717 -4.63 -65.39 55.34
N ILE A 718 -4.21 -65.58 56.59
CA ILE A 718 -2.81 -65.47 57.02
C ILE A 718 -1.93 -66.47 56.24
N GLU A 719 -2.34 -67.72 56.10
CA GLU A 719 -1.61 -68.75 55.33
C GLU A 719 -1.55 -68.46 53.83
N SER A 720 -2.54 -67.75 53.27
CA SER A 720 -2.56 -67.37 51.85
C SER A 720 -1.67 -66.16 51.51
N GLU A 721 -1.35 -65.33 52.50
CA GLU A 721 -0.57 -64.08 52.33
C GLU A 721 0.85 -64.19 52.89
N HIS A 722 1.09 -65.07 53.88
CA HIS A 722 2.40 -65.29 54.49
C HIS A 722 2.78 -66.77 54.46
N SER A 723 3.82 -67.13 53.70
CA SER A 723 4.26 -68.52 53.46
C SER A 723 4.90 -69.24 54.66
N ASN A 724 4.65 -68.80 55.90
CA ASN A 724 5.34 -69.28 57.10
C ASN A 724 4.47 -69.17 58.37
N ASN A 725 4.13 -70.32 58.95
CA ASN A 725 3.22 -70.45 60.11
C ASN A 725 3.81 -69.90 61.44
N ASN A 726 5.02 -69.34 61.44
CA ASN A 726 5.63 -68.68 62.62
C ASN A 726 5.17 -67.22 62.86
N ASN A 727 4.34 -66.64 61.99
CA ASN A 727 3.81 -65.27 62.12
C ASN A 727 3.04 -65.08 63.46
N VAL A 728 3.23 -63.98 64.20
CA VAL A 728 2.47 -63.73 65.45
C VAL A 728 0.97 -63.60 65.22
N SER A 729 0.48 -63.10 64.09
CA SER A 729 -0.94 -63.13 63.75
C SER A 729 -1.49 -64.57 63.69
N TYR A 730 -0.68 -65.51 63.20
CA TYR A 730 -1.00 -66.95 63.23
C TYR A 730 -0.99 -67.48 64.66
N ASN A 731 0.06 -67.20 65.44
CA ASN A 731 0.17 -67.62 66.84
C ASN A 731 -0.97 -67.07 67.73
N VAL A 732 -1.43 -65.84 67.49
CA VAL A 732 -2.58 -65.21 68.16
C VAL A 732 -3.88 -65.90 67.74
N ALA A 733 -4.06 -66.23 66.45
CA ALA A 733 -5.21 -67.01 65.99
C ALA A 733 -5.26 -68.42 66.62
N ILE A 734 -4.12 -69.12 66.69
CA ILE A 734 -4.01 -70.43 67.35
C ILE A 734 -4.34 -70.30 68.85
N LYS A 735 -3.82 -69.29 69.55
CA LYS A 735 -4.16 -69.02 70.95
C LYS A 735 -5.65 -68.68 71.16
N HIS A 736 -6.30 -68.04 70.18
CA HIS A 736 -7.75 -67.84 70.20
C HIS A 736 -8.52 -69.15 70.01
N ILE A 737 -8.02 -70.11 69.21
CA ILE A 737 -8.58 -71.47 69.11
C ILE A 737 -8.40 -72.23 70.43
N GLU A 738 -7.24 -72.16 71.07
CA GLU A 738 -7.01 -72.75 72.39
C GLU A 738 -7.99 -72.20 73.44
N ASN A 739 -8.13 -70.88 73.52
CA ASN A 739 -9.10 -70.22 74.41
C ASN A 739 -10.54 -70.67 74.11
N ALA A 740 -10.94 -70.74 72.84
CA ALA A 740 -12.27 -71.20 72.44
C ALA A 740 -12.52 -72.67 72.84
N ASN A 741 -11.55 -73.56 72.59
CA ASN A 741 -11.62 -74.96 72.97
C ASN A 741 -11.72 -75.14 74.49
N ASN A 742 -10.97 -74.35 75.28
CA ASN A 742 -11.05 -74.36 76.74
C ASN A 742 -12.46 -73.97 77.25
N ILE A 743 -13.10 -72.96 76.66
CA ILE A 743 -14.49 -72.59 76.98
C ILE A 743 -15.45 -73.75 76.63
N ILE A 744 -15.28 -74.40 75.47
CA ILE A 744 -16.09 -75.56 75.07
C ILE A 744 -15.91 -76.75 76.05
N LEU A 745 -14.70 -76.99 76.54
CA LEU A 745 -14.40 -78.04 77.52
C LEU A 745 -15.11 -77.80 78.86
N ASP A 746 -15.02 -76.58 79.41
CA ASP A 746 -15.74 -76.22 80.64
C ASP A 746 -17.26 -76.29 80.45
N LEU A 747 -17.80 -75.76 79.35
CA LEU A 747 -19.25 -75.87 79.05
C LEU A 747 -19.70 -77.33 78.93
N ASN A 748 -18.90 -78.21 78.33
CA ASN A 748 -19.19 -79.66 78.27
C ASN A 748 -19.17 -80.32 79.65
N ARG A 749 -18.19 -79.98 80.50
CA ARG A 749 -18.13 -80.46 81.89
C ARG A 749 -19.37 -80.04 82.67
N ASN A 750 -19.80 -78.80 82.51
CA ASN A 750 -20.95 -78.22 83.21
C ASN A 750 -22.26 -78.87 82.75
N LYS A 751 -22.43 -79.04 81.43
CA LYS A 751 -23.54 -79.80 80.82
C LYS A 751 -23.64 -81.21 81.39
N ASN A 752 -22.51 -81.91 81.52
CA ASN A 752 -22.47 -83.26 82.08
C ASN A 752 -22.83 -83.28 83.58
N MET A 753 -22.34 -82.33 84.38
CA MET A 753 -22.70 -82.24 85.80
C MET A 753 -24.18 -81.94 86.02
N LEU A 754 -24.76 -81.04 85.22
CA LEU A 754 -26.20 -80.72 85.25
C LEU A 754 -27.06 -81.93 84.82
N ASN A 755 -26.67 -82.62 83.75
CA ASN A 755 -27.37 -83.82 83.27
C ASN A 755 -27.31 -84.96 84.30
N ASN A 756 -26.14 -85.22 84.89
CA ASN A 756 -25.97 -86.29 85.88
C ASN A 756 -26.82 -86.02 87.12
N LEU A 757 -26.80 -84.80 87.67
CA LEU A 757 -27.66 -84.43 88.80
C LEU A 757 -29.14 -84.57 88.45
N MET A 758 -29.56 -84.19 87.24
CA MET A 758 -30.96 -84.32 86.83
C MET A 758 -31.42 -85.79 86.81
N GLN A 759 -30.54 -86.72 86.41
CA GLN A 759 -30.79 -88.17 86.45
C GLN A 759 -30.74 -88.75 87.88
N GLU A 760 -29.76 -88.33 88.70
CA GLU A 760 -29.70 -88.69 90.14
C GLU A 760 -30.99 -88.28 90.86
N ASN A 761 -31.44 -87.04 90.65
CA ASN A 761 -32.69 -86.52 91.19
C ASN A 761 -33.93 -87.30 90.70
N LEU A 762 -33.98 -87.70 89.43
CA LEU A 762 -35.07 -88.51 88.89
C LEU A 762 -35.13 -89.91 89.52
N ASN A 763 -33.97 -90.55 89.72
CA ASN A 763 -33.88 -91.84 90.41
C ASN A 763 -34.33 -91.72 91.87
N ILE A 764 -33.84 -90.71 92.59
CA ILE A 764 -34.22 -90.47 94.00
C ILE A 764 -35.71 -90.14 94.14
N ILE A 765 -36.31 -89.37 93.22
CA ILE A 765 -37.78 -89.18 93.17
C ILE A 765 -38.52 -90.52 93.04
N ASN A 766 -38.01 -91.47 92.26
CA ASN A 766 -38.64 -92.77 92.10
C ASN A 766 -38.44 -93.66 93.34
N ASP A 767 -37.25 -93.67 93.94
CA ASP A 767 -36.99 -94.40 95.19
C ASP A 767 -37.83 -93.88 96.36
N LEU A 768 -38.01 -92.55 96.45
CA LEU A 768 -38.89 -91.94 97.45
C LEU A 768 -40.36 -92.31 97.24
N LYS A 769 -40.85 -92.39 95.98
CA LYS A 769 -42.20 -92.90 95.67
C LYS A 769 -42.36 -94.37 96.05
N ASN A 770 -41.39 -95.22 95.71
CA ASN A 770 -41.39 -96.65 96.07
C ASN A 770 -41.45 -96.81 97.60
N LYS A 771 -40.64 -96.05 98.33
CA LYS A 771 -40.57 -96.08 99.80
C LYS A 771 -41.85 -95.56 100.46
N LYS A 772 -42.52 -94.57 99.87
CA LYS A 772 -43.88 -94.13 100.27
C LYS A 772 -44.87 -95.30 100.23
N GLN A 773 -44.81 -96.10 99.17
CA GLN A 773 -45.68 -97.25 98.94
C GLN A 773 -45.39 -98.42 99.90
N GLU A 774 -44.15 -98.62 100.33
CA GLU A 774 -43.82 -99.60 101.40
C GLU A 774 -44.47 -99.25 102.75
N ILE A 775 -44.53 -97.96 103.10
CA ILE A 775 -45.11 -97.48 104.37
C ILE A 775 -46.61 -97.79 104.42
N GLU A 776 -47.34 -97.54 103.32
CA GLU A 776 -48.77 -97.84 103.22
C GLU A 776 -49.08 -99.33 103.40
N ASN A 777 -48.20 -100.21 102.90
CA ASN A 777 -48.37 -101.65 103.01
C ASN A 777 -48.13 -102.19 104.43
N ARG A 778 -47.24 -101.59 105.23
CA ARG A 778 -46.91 -102.09 106.59
C ARG A 778 -48.02 -101.92 107.61
N ASN A 779 -48.79 -100.84 107.55
CA ASN A 779 -49.81 -100.54 108.57
C ASN A 779 -51.00 -101.53 108.57
N ASN A 780 -51.24 -102.23 107.47
CA ASN A 780 -52.38 -103.14 107.33
C ASN A 780 -52.19 -104.53 108.00
N LEU A 781 -50.98 -104.87 108.45
CA LEU A 781 -50.65 -106.24 108.87
C LEU A 781 -50.92 -106.54 110.36
N HIS A 782 -51.15 -105.53 111.19
CA HIS A 782 -51.00 -105.68 112.65
C HIS A 782 -52.25 -106.20 113.40
N THR A 783 -53.39 -106.38 112.73
CA THR A 783 -54.72 -106.52 113.36
C THR A 783 -55.24 -107.96 113.49
N ILE A 784 -54.54 -108.97 112.93
CA ILE A 784 -55.06 -110.35 112.82
C ILE A 784 -54.08 -111.38 113.39
N ASN A 785 -54.22 -111.73 114.68
CA ASN A 785 -54.06 -113.09 115.25
C ASN A 785 -54.00 -113.10 116.79
N ARG A 786 -55.16 -112.98 117.49
CA ARG A 786 -55.26 -113.42 118.89
C ARG A 786 -56.66 -113.75 119.42
N GLN A 787 -57.40 -114.67 118.79
CA GLN A 787 -58.48 -115.39 119.49
C GLN A 787 -58.90 -116.72 118.81
N GLN A 788 -58.31 -117.82 119.26
CA GLN A 788 -59.12 -118.87 119.89
C GLN A 788 -59.17 -118.50 121.40
N GLU A 789 -60.23 -118.76 122.16
CA GLU A 789 -61.37 -119.67 121.94
C GLU A 789 -62.63 -119.15 122.70
N ILE A 790 -63.82 -119.74 122.44
CA ILE A 790 -65.10 -119.55 123.19
C ILE A 790 -65.79 -118.17 122.93
N THR A 791 -67.06 -118.00 122.52
CA THR A 791 -68.28 -118.86 122.42
C THR A 791 -69.21 -118.46 121.25
N GLN A 792 -70.10 -119.38 120.82
CA GLN A 792 -71.46 -119.19 120.22
C GLN A 792 -71.70 -118.01 119.22
N THR A 793 -71.84 -118.22 117.90
CA THR A 793 -72.89 -118.90 117.08
C THR A 793 -74.25 -118.20 116.94
N GLU A 794 -74.56 -117.70 115.73
CA GLU A 794 -75.85 -117.95 115.05
C GLU A 794 -75.68 -117.91 113.51
N HIS A 795 -76.67 -118.45 112.76
CA HIS A 795 -76.54 -118.92 111.36
C HIS A 795 -76.63 -117.85 110.23
N VAL A 796 -76.11 -118.16 109.02
CA VAL A 796 -76.89 -118.43 107.75
C VAL A 796 -76.06 -118.32 106.43
N ASN A 797 -76.04 -119.40 105.65
CA ASN A 797 -75.99 -119.62 104.17
C ASN A 797 -75.22 -118.74 103.13
N ASN A 798 -74.31 -119.41 102.38
CA ASN A 798 -74.22 -119.62 100.90
C ASN A 798 -74.27 -118.48 99.82
N THR A 799 -73.74 -118.84 98.63
CA THR A 799 -74.35 -118.74 97.25
C THR A 799 -73.61 -117.90 96.16
N TYR A 800 -72.74 -118.57 95.36
CA TYR A 800 -72.61 -118.56 93.87
C TYR A 800 -72.41 -117.31 92.94
N HIS A 801 -71.81 -117.58 91.76
CA HIS A 801 -71.92 -116.88 90.43
C HIS A 801 -71.41 -115.41 90.32
N HIS A 802 -71.16 -114.75 89.16
CA HIS A 802 -70.96 -115.08 87.72
C HIS A 802 -70.06 -113.96 87.07
N ALA A 803 -69.39 -114.09 85.90
CA ALA A 803 -69.78 -113.68 84.52
C ALA A 803 -70.50 -112.30 84.35
N VAL A 804 -70.25 -111.43 83.34
CA VAL A 804 -69.24 -111.31 82.24
C VAL A 804 -69.36 -109.94 81.49
N ASN A 805 -68.48 -109.65 80.50
CA ASN A 805 -68.53 -108.59 79.43
C ASN A 805 -68.27 -107.10 79.79
N ASP A 806 -68.09 -106.13 78.86
CA ASP A 806 -67.33 -106.03 77.57
C ASP A 806 -67.45 -104.58 76.95
N THR A 807 -66.70 -104.27 75.87
CA THR A 807 -66.96 -103.31 74.75
C THR A 807 -66.90 -101.75 74.85
N ASN A 808 -65.96 -101.18 74.06
CA ASN A 808 -66.09 -100.20 72.94
C ASN A 808 -66.61 -98.71 73.05
N ASN A 809 -65.66 -97.75 72.86
CA ASN A 809 -65.43 -96.92 71.63
C ASN A 809 -66.34 -95.70 71.20
N ILE A 810 -65.75 -94.78 70.41
CA ILE A 810 -66.32 -93.80 69.42
C ILE A 810 -66.51 -92.27 69.76
N ASN A 811 -65.61 -91.43 69.18
CA ASN A 811 -65.72 -90.11 68.49
C ASN A 811 -66.21 -88.71 69.06
N GLN A 812 -65.38 -87.69 68.75
CA GLN A 812 -65.64 -86.38 68.05
C GLN A 812 -66.09 -85.04 68.71
N ASN A 813 -65.22 -84.03 68.51
CA ASN A 813 -65.41 -82.66 67.95
C ASN A 813 -65.96 -81.40 68.69
N HIS A 814 -65.37 -80.26 68.25
CA HIS A 814 -65.87 -78.87 68.12
C HIS A 814 -65.76 -77.79 69.25
N GLN A 815 -64.73 -76.92 69.08
CA GLN A 815 -64.79 -75.45 68.82
C GLN A 815 -65.49 -74.39 69.75
N TYR A 816 -64.67 -73.35 70.04
CA TYR A 816 -64.95 -71.88 70.10
C TYR A 816 -65.45 -71.12 71.37
N SER A 817 -64.57 -70.19 71.81
CA SER A 817 -64.79 -68.72 72.00
C SER A 817 -65.03 -68.05 73.37
N SER A 818 -64.09 -67.13 73.70
CA SER A 818 -64.23 -65.89 74.51
C SER A 818 -64.40 -66.04 76.05
N SER A 819 -64.11 -65.04 76.92
CA SER A 819 -63.74 -63.61 76.75
C SER A 819 -62.90 -63.05 77.94
N ASP A 820 -62.18 -61.92 77.72
CA ASP A 820 -61.82 -60.85 78.70
C ASP A 820 -60.99 -61.19 79.98
N LYS A 821 -60.28 -60.29 80.71
CA LYS A 821 -59.70 -58.90 80.65
C LYS A 821 -58.82 -58.75 81.93
N LYS A 822 -57.71 -58.00 82.13
CA LYS A 822 -56.87 -56.92 81.54
C LYS A 822 -55.38 -57.23 81.89
N GLY A 823 -54.32 -56.49 81.53
CA GLY A 823 -54.11 -55.36 80.61
C GLY A 823 -52.88 -54.49 80.97
N SER A 824 -52.27 -53.82 79.97
CA SER A 824 -51.11 -52.89 80.03
C SER A 824 -49.72 -53.46 80.45
N SER A 825 -48.58 -53.03 79.88
CA SER A 825 -48.34 -52.05 78.78
C SER A 825 -46.92 -52.15 78.15
N LYS A 826 -46.84 -51.94 76.81
CA LYS A 826 -45.86 -51.14 76.01
C LYS A 826 -44.34 -51.33 76.23
N THR A 827 -43.44 -51.28 75.24
CA THR A 827 -43.42 -50.77 73.84
C THR A 827 -42.54 -51.69 72.96
N ARG A 828 -42.97 -52.09 71.74
CA ARG A 828 -42.70 -51.51 70.39
C ARG A 828 -41.23 -51.57 69.94
N ASP A 829 -40.90 -52.29 68.86
CA ASP A 829 -40.94 -51.92 67.40
C ASP A 829 -39.75 -51.00 67.03
N ALA A 830 -39.00 -51.12 65.93
CA ALA A 830 -38.92 -52.04 64.76
C ALA A 830 -37.44 -52.05 64.26
N GLY A 831 -36.99 -52.58 63.11
CA GLY A 831 -37.61 -53.33 62.01
C GLY A 831 -36.83 -53.20 60.70
N ASN A 832 -36.95 -54.21 59.82
CA ASN A 832 -36.64 -54.27 58.38
C ASN A 832 -35.23 -53.98 57.81
N SER A 833 -34.92 -54.87 56.87
CA SER A 833 -33.82 -54.89 55.90
C SER A 833 -34.18 -54.18 54.58
N VAL A 834 -33.24 -54.26 53.61
CA VAL A 834 -33.37 -54.09 52.13
C VAL A 834 -32.82 -52.77 51.53
N ARG A 835 -32.20 -52.92 50.35
CA ARG A 835 -31.61 -51.90 49.47
C ARG A 835 -32.69 -51.17 48.65
N TYR A 836 -32.47 -49.90 48.26
CA TYR A 836 -32.09 -49.54 46.87
C TYR A 836 -32.01 -48.01 46.63
N ALA A 837 -31.19 -47.65 45.63
CA ALA A 837 -31.21 -46.47 44.74
C ALA A 837 -31.83 -45.12 45.19
N GLY A 838 -31.02 -44.06 45.05
CA GLY A 838 -31.49 -42.67 44.94
C GLY A 838 -30.48 -41.85 44.15
N ALA A 839 -30.79 -41.55 42.88
CA ALA A 839 -29.95 -40.73 42.00
C ALA A 839 -30.67 -39.43 41.64
N ILE A 840 -29.95 -38.31 41.64
CA ILE A 840 -30.28 -37.01 41.01
C ILE A 840 -28.96 -36.21 40.92
N ALA A 841 -28.89 -35.22 40.03
CA ALA A 841 -27.62 -34.64 39.54
C ALA A 841 -27.51 -33.12 39.70
N PHE A 842 -26.32 -32.61 39.34
CA PHE A 842 -25.96 -31.21 39.04
C PHE A 842 -25.81 -30.17 40.17
N ALA A 843 -24.55 -29.73 40.32
CA ALA A 843 -24.09 -28.35 40.10
C ALA A 843 -24.04 -27.28 41.22
N LEU A 844 -22.82 -26.71 41.32
CA LEU A 844 -22.46 -25.29 41.50
C LEU A 844 -22.39 -24.64 42.90
N VAL A 845 -21.44 -23.68 42.96
CA VAL A 845 -21.09 -22.73 44.04
C VAL A 845 -20.51 -23.39 45.32
N GLY A 846 -19.42 -22.89 45.93
CA GLY A 846 -18.54 -21.75 45.62
C GLY A 846 -18.16 -20.97 46.89
N CYS A 847 -17.01 -20.27 46.88
CA CYS A 847 -16.43 -19.52 48.02
C CYS A 847 -15.93 -20.45 49.17
N TYR A 848 -14.95 -20.12 50.02
CA TYR A 848 -14.03 -18.97 50.11
C TYR A 848 -12.82 -19.35 50.98
N ILE A 849 -11.58 -19.04 50.59
CA ILE A 849 -10.55 -18.54 51.53
C ILE A 849 -9.76 -17.45 50.81
N ILE A 850 -9.78 -16.23 51.34
CA ILE A 850 -8.81 -15.18 51.01
C ILE A 850 -7.95 -14.98 52.25
N ILE A 851 -6.63 -14.96 52.07
CA ILE A 851 -5.71 -14.28 52.99
C ILE A 851 -5.05 -13.15 52.21
N ARG A 852 -5.18 -11.93 52.74
CA ARG A 852 -4.42 -10.77 52.24
C ARG A 852 -2.99 -10.84 52.75
N ILE A 853 -2.05 -10.49 51.89
CA ILE A 853 -1.03 -9.51 52.27
C ILE A 853 -1.29 -8.26 51.42
N LYS A 854 -1.05 -7.08 52.00
CA LYS A 854 -1.41 -5.76 51.47
C LYS A 854 -0.26 -4.81 51.79
N GLU A 855 -0.09 -3.80 50.94
CA GLU A 855 0.88 -2.70 51.03
C GLU A 855 2.30 -3.06 50.54
N LYS A 856 3.00 -2.20 49.78
CA LYS A 856 2.67 -0.81 49.37
C LYS A 856 2.75 -0.62 47.85
N ARG A 857 1.91 0.29 47.34
CA ARG A 857 2.19 1.03 46.09
C ARG A 857 2.48 2.46 46.53
N ASP A 858 3.59 3.00 46.07
CA ASP A 858 3.76 4.45 45.95
C ASP A 858 3.75 4.80 44.45
N LYS A 859 3.33 6.03 44.13
CA LYS A 859 3.20 6.52 42.76
C LYS A 859 4.33 7.48 42.44
N ASN A 860 4.70 7.51 41.16
CA ASN A 860 5.25 8.66 40.42
C ASN A 860 6.34 9.48 41.14
N GLU A 861 7.57 9.39 40.66
CA GLU A 861 8.17 10.57 40.06
C GLU A 861 9.21 10.17 38.99
N MET A 862 9.54 11.12 38.10
CA MET A 862 10.56 10.92 37.07
C MET A 862 11.88 11.44 37.60
N GLU A 863 12.94 10.65 37.52
CA GLU A 863 14.29 11.21 37.52
C GLU A 863 15.17 10.46 36.52
N PHE A 864 15.69 11.21 35.54
CA PHE A 864 16.81 10.78 34.71
C PHE A 864 18.08 10.94 35.56
N ASP A 865 18.90 9.90 35.66
CA ASP A 865 20.31 10.09 35.98
C ASP A 865 21.21 9.47 34.90
N LYS A 866 22.40 10.05 34.73
CA LYS A 866 23.29 9.85 33.60
C LYS A 866 24.56 9.09 33.99
N SER A 867 25.20 8.54 32.96
CA SER A 867 26.64 8.20 32.92
C SER A 867 27.12 7.03 33.80
N LYS A 868 27.25 5.86 33.16
CA LYS A 868 28.55 5.30 32.72
C LYS A 868 28.33 4.00 31.93
N GLY A 869 28.97 3.76 30.79
CA GLY A 869 30.01 4.56 30.12
C GLY A 869 31.25 3.74 29.81
N PHE A 870 31.14 2.82 28.85
CA PHE A 870 32.27 2.22 28.15
C PHE A 870 31.93 2.17 26.66
N TYR A 871 32.79 2.77 25.85
CA TYR A 871 32.81 2.62 24.39
C TYR A 871 33.66 1.40 24.03
N ASP A 872 33.40 0.83 22.86
CA ASP A 872 34.46 0.43 21.94
C ASP A 872 33.97 0.74 20.52
N ASP A 873 34.86 1.21 19.65
CA ASP A 873 34.48 1.99 18.47
C ASP A 873 34.10 1.16 17.22
N GLY A 874 33.26 1.77 16.39
CA GLY A 874 32.88 1.28 15.05
C GLY A 874 32.37 2.43 14.19
N GLU A 875 33.27 3.09 13.46
CA GLU A 875 33.00 4.34 12.74
C GLU A 875 31.84 4.24 11.73
N ASN A 876 30.93 5.23 11.78
CA ASN A 876 30.01 5.56 10.69
C ASN A 876 29.76 7.08 10.69
N GLY A 877 30.77 7.85 10.30
CA GLY A 877 30.64 9.29 10.15
C GLY A 877 29.93 9.65 8.85
N LEU A 878 28.66 10.08 8.93
CA LEU A 878 27.95 10.87 7.91
C LEU A 878 26.60 11.36 8.44
N PHE A 879 26.59 12.45 9.23
CA PHE A 879 25.53 13.47 9.36
C PHE A 879 25.81 14.37 10.57
N GLU A 880 26.84 15.21 10.50
CA GLU A 880 26.82 16.45 11.27
C GLU A 880 25.86 17.44 10.58
N ARG A 881 25.04 18.11 11.37
CA ARG A 881 24.41 19.39 11.03
C ARG A 881 24.72 20.34 12.18
N GLU A 882 24.98 21.59 11.86
CA GLU A 882 25.16 22.63 12.86
C GLU A 882 23.78 22.97 13.47
N ASP A 883 23.68 22.92 14.80
CA ASP A 883 22.45 23.31 15.51
C ASP A 883 22.30 24.84 15.50
N GLU A 884 21.59 25.38 14.49
CA GLU A 884 21.11 26.76 14.53
C GLU A 884 20.05 26.91 15.64
N VAL A 885 20.50 27.42 16.79
CA VAL A 885 19.63 27.76 17.92
C VAL A 885 18.79 28.99 17.56
N ILE A 886 17.54 28.74 17.15
CA ILE A 886 16.54 29.80 16.98
C ILE A 886 15.96 30.16 18.37
N GLU A 887 16.52 31.18 19.02
CA GLU A 887 15.89 31.81 20.17
C GLU A 887 14.61 32.55 19.72
N VAL A 888 13.45 31.99 20.04
CA VAL A 888 12.16 32.68 19.85
C VAL A 888 11.91 33.63 21.01
N TYR A 889 12.41 34.86 20.89
CA TYR A 889 11.96 35.97 21.72
C TYR A 889 10.49 36.30 21.41
N MET A 890 9.62 36.11 22.40
CA MET A 890 8.25 36.61 22.39
C MET A 890 8.22 37.96 23.11
N ASP A 891 8.02 39.07 22.38
CA ASP A 891 7.63 40.35 22.98
C ASP A 891 6.10 40.44 23.04
N GLU A 892 5.55 40.71 24.22
CA GLU A 892 4.11 40.93 24.43
C GLU A 892 3.73 42.39 24.14
N ASP A 893 3.50 42.76 22.87
CA ASP A 893 2.52 43.78 22.44
C ASP A 893 2.57 44.06 20.91
N LEU A 894 1.60 43.51 20.14
CA LEU A 894 0.96 44.13 18.94
C LEU A 894 -0.14 43.25 18.31
#